data_AF-A0A929ZX46-F1
#
_entry.id   AF-A0A929ZX46-F1
#
_cell.length_a   1.000
_cell.length_b   1.000
_cell.length_c   1.000
_cell.angle_alpha   90.00
_cell.angle_beta   90.00
_cell.angle_gamma   90.00
#
_symmetry.space_group_name_H-M   'P 1'
#
loop_
_entity.id
_entity.type
_entity.pdbx_description
1 polymer ?
#
loop_
_entity_poly.entity_id
_entity_poly.type
_entity_poly.pdbx_seq_one_letter_code
_entity_poly.pdbx_strand_id
1 'polypeptide(L)'
;MKYRIEIAYSVYNDIELAGWAVCDDQDEVVQLDLLDANGKQLRQCINRYSRPDVGIRFFHSSDENTYGFKLRFPFRKGDHYILRLADSKSTVEKRIDGKFIFIKRVLKNMMEKQSIREIFERRIRRKNILDYPEWFKLTKASKEELIKQKEYKWAEDAPLFSIVVPLYRTPKGYLKELIESIEAQTYVKWELCLADGSPDNKLEMLVKSYQDERIKYRYIGENLGISGNTNKAVEMATGDFIVLCDHDDLITPDALFEFTKEIVADKEVDSIYSDEDKIDEKSYDVFDPSFKPDFNIDMLRSQNYICHLYGVRRELVEKYGMFNSEYDGAQDYDFILRMSEHSRKIAHVAKILYHWRTHQGSTALNPESKMYAYDAGARAIGAHYARVLPEIQIERIENGYTLGMYHTVFKFNEYPLISVIIPNKDHTDDLDKAIRSLIEKGTWPNLEFIVVENNSTEEKTWEYYKKIEKEYSQVKVVYYDGIFNYAKINNFGVRHARGEYYLFMNNDVELIEPDSLKEMMGYGQRNDVGAVGCRLLYEDNTLQHAGVIVGEIGVAEHIFKKQIEGMTYHARAMLTQDMSAVTAAVMLVKKEVFEKVEGFDERFAVAFNDIDICMKIREDKKLIVYAPYACFHHYESKSRGAEDTPEKIERFNREIGLFNLKWEKNILDGDPYYNQNLSVKDGFFNIRNIESEKIGQPYYSLEMRNFLKDKAKDIYDKK
;
A
#
# COMPACT_ATOMS: atom_id res chain seq x y z
N MET A 1 9.41 -38.08 -5.06
CA MET A 1 9.54 -36.73 -5.65
C MET A 1 8.54 -35.73 -5.06
N LYS A 2 9.00 -34.54 -4.70
CA LYS A 2 8.18 -33.39 -4.25
C LYS A 2 8.51 -32.17 -5.11
N TYR A 3 7.50 -31.38 -5.47
CA TYR A 3 7.69 -30.21 -6.31
C TYR A 3 6.62 -29.14 -6.05
N ARG A 4 6.91 -27.91 -6.43
CA ARG A 4 5.93 -26.81 -6.47
C ARG A 4 6.22 -25.90 -7.65
N ILE A 5 5.21 -25.66 -8.47
CA ILE A 5 5.21 -24.56 -9.44
C ILE A 5 4.79 -23.31 -8.69
N GLU A 6 5.63 -22.30 -8.63
CA GLU A 6 5.43 -21.11 -7.79
C GLU A 6 5.05 -19.89 -8.60
N ILE A 7 5.56 -19.77 -9.82
CA ILE A 7 5.27 -18.66 -10.72
C ILE A 7 4.88 -19.18 -12.10
N ALA A 8 3.86 -18.55 -12.69
CA ALA A 8 3.49 -18.69 -14.09
C ALA A 8 2.99 -17.33 -14.58
N TYR A 9 3.60 -16.77 -15.64
CA TYR A 9 3.14 -15.53 -16.29
C TYR A 9 3.51 -15.40 -17.79
N SER A 10 2.79 -14.54 -18.51
CA SER A 10 3.04 -14.21 -19.92
C SER A 10 4.15 -13.16 -20.11
N VAL A 11 5.02 -13.40 -21.08
CA VAL A 11 6.07 -12.47 -21.55
C VAL A 11 5.96 -12.38 -23.07
N TYR A 12 5.37 -11.31 -23.58
CA TYR A 12 5.03 -11.18 -25.01
C TYR A 12 4.20 -12.38 -25.53
N ASN A 13 4.77 -13.21 -26.42
CA ASN A 13 4.15 -14.41 -27.00
C ASN A 13 4.57 -15.72 -26.28
N ASP A 14 5.39 -15.64 -25.24
CA ASP A 14 5.89 -16.80 -24.49
C ASP A 14 5.29 -16.85 -23.09
N ILE A 15 5.42 -18.02 -22.46
CA ILE A 15 5.21 -18.22 -21.04
C ILE A 15 6.50 -18.65 -20.36
N GLU A 16 6.63 -18.18 -19.13
CA GLU A 16 7.71 -18.53 -18.23
C GLU A 16 7.17 -19.19 -16.97
N LEU A 17 7.63 -20.40 -16.67
CA LEU A 17 7.31 -21.18 -15.48
C LEU A 17 8.52 -21.25 -14.57
N ALA A 18 8.32 -21.01 -13.27
CA ALA A 18 9.36 -21.19 -12.27
C ALA A 18 8.84 -21.96 -11.05
N GLY A 19 9.70 -22.80 -10.50
CA GLY A 19 9.37 -23.64 -9.35
C GLY A 19 10.60 -24.29 -8.74
N TRP A 20 10.36 -25.33 -7.95
CA TRP A 20 11.39 -26.24 -7.46
C TRP A 20 10.92 -27.68 -7.52
N ALA A 21 11.88 -28.60 -7.58
CA ALA A 21 11.65 -30.04 -7.53
C ALA A 21 12.81 -30.73 -6.80
N VAL A 22 12.48 -31.68 -5.93
CA VAL A 22 13.44 -32.54 -5.23
C VAL A 22 12.97 -33.99 -5.24
N CYS A 23 13.92 -34.92 -5.23
CA CYS A 23 13.66 -36.34 -5.04
C CYS A 23 14.00 -36.75 -3.60
N ASP A 24 14.20 -38.04 -3.32
CA ASP A 24 14.58 -38.48 -1.96
C ASP A 24 16.10 -38.45 -1.74
N ASP A 25 16.89 -38.30 -2.82
CA ASP A 25 18.33 -38.15 -2.80
C ASP A 25 18.69 -36.67 -2.98
N GLN A 26 19.58 -36.15 -2.11
CA GLN A 26 19.96 -34.74 -2.11
C GLN A 26 20.84 -34.36 -3.31
N ASP A 27 21.58 -35.33 -3.89
CA ASP A 27 22.55 -35.07 -4.95
C ASP A 27 21.97 -35.31 -6.35
N GLU A 28 20.76 -35.87 -6.44
CA GLU A 28 20.09 -36.18 -7.69
C GLU A 28 19.28 -34.98 -8.23
N VAL A 29 19.55 -34.63 -9.49
CA VAL A 29 18.87 -33.54 -10.20
C VAL A 29 17.63 -34.06 -10.93
N VAL A 30 16.45 -33.65 -10.47
CA VAL A 30 15.16 -33.96 -11.14
C VAL A 30 15.16 -33.39 -12.55
N GLN A 31 15.07 -34.20 -13.59
CA GLN A 31 14.97 -33.82 -15.00
C GLN A 31 13.62 -33.15 -15.33
N LEU A 32 13.62 -32.23 -16.29
CA LEU A 32 12.45 -31.42 -16.66
C LEU A 32 12.22 -31.43 -18.17
N ASP A 33 11.04 -31.86 -18.57
CA ASP A 33 10.58 -31.83 -19.96
C ASP A 33 9.23 -31.13 -20.06
N LEU A 34 9.04 -30.37 -21.13
CA LEU A 34 7.75 -29.77 -21.45
C LEU A 34 7.21 -30.32 -22.76
N LEU A 35 5.98 -30.81 -22.71
CA LEU A 35 5.28 -31.40 -23.84
C LEU A 35 4.06 -30.55 -24.21
N ASP A 36 3.71 -30.52 -25.48
CA ASP A 36 2.41 -30.03 -25.93
C ASP A 36 1.28 -31.03 -25.63
N ALA A 37 0.04 -30.64 -25.94
CA ALA A 37 -1.16 -31.46 -25.75
C ALA A 37 -1.12 -32.83 -26.48
N ASN A 38 -0.25 -32.99 -27.49
CA ASN A 38 -0.07 -34.22 -28.24
C ASN A 38 1.13 -35.04 -27.75
N GLY A 39 1.76 -34.64 -26.65
CA GLY A 39 2.92 -35.30 -26.06
C GLY A 39 4.23 -35.02 -26.80
N LYS A 40 4.28 -34.03 -27.70
CA LYS A 40 5.50 -33.65 -28.41
C LYS A 40 6.32 -32.67 -27.56
N GLN A 41 7.60 -32.96 -27.41
CA GLN A 41 8.53 -32.10 -26.65
C GLN A 41 8.67 -30.73 -27.32
N LEU A 42 8.54 -29.68 -26.52
CA LEU A 42 8.68 -28.29 -26.95
C LEU A 42 10.12 -27.82 -26.76
N ARG A 43 10.55 -26.90 -27.63
CA ARG A 43 11.82 -26.20 -27.45
C ARG A 43 11.71 -25.29 -26.23
N GLN A 44 12.52 -25.56 -25.23
CA GLN A 44 12.53 -24.84 -23.95
C GLN A 44 13.95 -24.42 -23.58
N CYS A 45 14.07 -23.30 -22.87
CA CYS A 45 15.29 -22.94 -22.16
C CYS A 45 15.09 -23.27 -20.68
N ILE A 46 15.89 -24.20 -20.14
CA ILE A 46 15.87 -24.58 -18.72
C ILE A 46 17.05 -23.92 -18.02
N ASN A 47 16.75 -23.04 -17.07
CA ASN A 47 17.77 -22.47 -16.19
C ASN A 47 17.55 -23.01 -14.76
N ARG A 48 18.58 -23.63 -14.19
CA ARG A 48 18.59 -24.09 -12.79
C ARG A 48 19.19 -23.02 -11.90
N TYR A 49 18.71 -22.95 -10.66
CA TYR A 49 19.27 -22.06 -9.65
C TYR A 49 19.12 -22.67 -8.25
N SER A 50 19.93 -22.18 -7.31
CA SER A 50 19.93 -22.69 -5.95
C SER A 50 18.65 -22.33 -5.20
N ARG A 51 18.12 -23.32 -4.45
CA ARG A 51 16.98 -23.14 -3.53
C ARG A 51 17.31 -23.75 -2.16
N PRO A 52 18.12 -23.06 -1.34
CA PRO A 52 18.54 -23.56 -0.03
C PRO A 52 17.36 -23.77 0.92
N ASP A 53 16.29 -22.97 0.82
CA ASP A 53 15.05 -23.16 1.57
C ASP A 53 14.37 -24.51 1.29
N VAL A 54 14.50 -25.04 0.07
CA VAL A 54 14.01 -26.36 -0.33
C VAL A 54 14.95 -27.45 0.19
N GLY A 55 16.27 -27.27 0.05
CA GLY A 55 17.28 -28.20 0.58
C GLY A 55 17.18 -28.37 2.10
N ILE A 56 17.04 -27.28 2.84
CA ILE A 56 16.89 -27.28 4.30
C ILE A 56 15.57 -27.95 4.72
N ARG A 57 14.48 -27.70 3.98
CA ARG A 57 13.15 -28.26 4.28
C ARG A 57 13.10 -29.78 4.13
N PHE A 58 13.80 -30.34 3.15
CA PHE A 58 13.68 -31.77 2.81
C PHE A 58 14.90 -32.63 3.16
N PHE A 59 16.10 -32.06 3.20
CA PHE A 59 17.35 -32.81 3.42
C PHE A 59 18.20 -32.28 4.58
N HIS A 60 17.77 -31.20 5.24
CA HIS A 60 18.54 -30.55 6.32
C HIS A 60 19.97 -30.12 5.92
N SER A 61 20.26 -30.02 4.62
CA SER A 61 21.53 -29.52 4.08
C SER A 61 21.36 -28.12 3.48
N SER A 62 22.42 -27.31 3.62
CA SER A 62 22.52 -25.95 3.06
C SER A 62 23.55 -25.85 1.93
N ASP A 63 24.05 -26.98 1.44
CA ASP A 63 25.05 -27.01 0.37
C ASP A 63 24.47 -26.44 -0.94
N GLU A 64 25.36 -25.98 -1.83
CA GLU A 64 24.96 -25.53 -3.16
C GLU A 64 24.21 -26.65 -3.88
N ASN A 65 23.03 -26.31 -4.41
CA ASN A 65 22.11 -27.25 -5.03
C ASN A 65 21.43 -26.63 -6.25
N THR A 66 20.74 -27.46 -7.04
CA THR A 66 20.03 -27.04 -8.25
C THR A 66 18.55 -27.39 -8.20
N TYR A 67 17.94 -27.36 -7.01
CA TYR A 67 16.54 -27.74 -6.81
C TYR A 67 15.56 -26.75 -7.46
N GLY A 68 15.96 -25.50 -7.71
CA GLY A 68 15.17 -24.50 -8.41
C GLY A 68 15.25 -24.63 -9.94
N PHE A 69 14.14 -24.34 -10.63
CA PHE A 69 14.11 -24.31 -12.09
C PHE A 69 13.27 -23.16 -12.66
N LYS A 70 13.61 -22.79 -13.89
CA LYS A 70 12.92 -21.81 -14.73
C LYS A 70 12.85 -22.33 -16.17
N LEU A 71 11.66 -22.33 -16.76
CA LEU A 71 11.35 -22.86 -18.09
C LEU A 71 10.64 -21.79 -18.89
N ARG A 72 11.14 -21.46 -20.09
CA ARG A 72 10.48 -20.53 -21.01
C ARG A 72 10.12 -21.23 -22.32
N PHE A 73 8.89 -21.04 -22.80
CA PHE A 73 8.37 -21.68 -24.01
C PHE A 73 7.25 -20.86 -24.67
N PRO A 74 6.99 -21.04 -25.98
CA PRO A 74 5.92 -20.35 -26.69
C PRO A 74 4.54 -20.76 -26.20
N PHE A 75 3.66 -19.79 -25.97
CA PHE A 75 2.32 -20.04 -25.47
C PHE A 75 1.23 -19.72 -26.48
N ARG A 76 0.17 -20.54 -26.52
CA ARG A 76 -1.04 -20.30 -27.30
C ARG A 76 -2.27 -20.39 -26.43
N LYS A 77 -3.10 -19.34 -26.50
CA LYS A 77 -4.36 -19.22 -25.75
C LYS A 77 -5.31 -20.35 -26.16
N GLY A 78 -5.66 -21.21 -25.22
CA GLY A 78 -6.56 -22.36 -25.43
C GLY A 78 -5.86 -23.72 -25.36
N ASP A 79 -4.54 -23.75 -25.46
CA ASP A 79 -3.76 -24.99 -25.35
C ASP A 79 -3.47 -25.34 -23.88
N HIS A 80 -3.13 -26.60 -23.65
CA HIS A 80 -2.57 -27.09 -22.40
C HIS A 80 -1.23 -27.77 -22.67
N TYR A 81 -0.37 -27.72 -21.67
CA TYR A 81 0.99 -28.23 -21.72
C TYR A 81 1.19 -29.23 -20.60
N ILE A 82 2.16 -30.12 -20.75
CA ILE A 82 2.49 -31.12 -19.72
C ILE A 82 3.93 -30.90 -19.30
N LEU A 83 4.12 -30.48 -18.04
CA LEU A 83 5.44 -30.45 -17.41
C LEU A 83 5.70 -31.84 -16.81
N ARG A 84 6.67 -32.53 -17.36
CA ARG A 84 7.16 -33.81 -16.86
C ARG A 84 8.40 -33.56 -16.00
N LEU A 85 8.34 -34.02 -14.75
CA LEU A 85 9.45 -34.05 -13.81
C LEU A 85 9.86 -35.51 -13.61
N ALA A 86 11.14 -35.84 -13.81
CA ALA A 86 11.62 -37.23 -13.68
C ALA A 86 12.87 -37.31 -12.79
N ASP A 87 12.90 -38.28 -11.88
CA ASP A 87 14.08 -38.73 -11.15
C ASP A 87 14.31 -40.22 -11.46
N SER A 88 15.34 -40.82 -10.85
CA SER A 88 15.74 -42.21 -11.04
C SER A 88 14.68 -43.23 -10.65
N LYS A 89 13.67 -42.84 -9.87
CA LYS A 89 12.66 -43.74 -9.27
C LYS A 89 11.24 -43.46 -9.74
N SER A 90 10.94 -42.25 -10.20
CA SER A 90 9.58 -41.79 -10.43
C SER A 90 9.51 -40.69 -11.50
N THR A 91 8.38 -40.64 -12.18
CA THR A 91 8.04 -39.54 -13.10
C THR A 91 6.69 -38.96 -12.70
N VAL A 92 6.62 -37.64 -12.63
CA VAL A 92 5.40 -36.89 -12.34
C VAL A 92 5.09 -35.98 -13.52
N GLU A 93 3.87 -36.09 -14.03
CA GLU A 93 3.37 -35.19 -15.06
C GLU A 93 2.36 -34.22 -14.46
N LYS A 94 2.59 -32.94 -14.68
CA LYS A 94 1.69 -31.87 -14.28
C LYS A 94 1.13 -31.20 -15.52
N ARG A 95 -0.19 -31.31 -15.70
CA ARG A 95 -0.91 -30.51 -16.69
C ARG A 95 -0.87 -29.04 -16.29
N ILE A 96 -0.46 -28.21 -17.23
CA ILE A 96 -0.38 -26.76 -17.15
C ILE A 96 -1.38 -26.23 -18.17
N ASP A 97 -2.56 -25.87 -17.69
CA ASP A 97 -3.57 -25.23 -18.53
C ASP A 97 -3.21 -23.77 -18.74
N GLY A 98 -3.35 -23.28 -19.97
CA GLY A 98 -3.10 -21.86 -20.30
C GLY A 98 -3.88 -20.85 -19.46
N LYS A 99 -4.96 -21.29 -18.81
CA LYS A 99 -5.77 -20.50 -17.89
C LYS A 99 -5.15 -20.31 -16.48
N PHE A 100 -4.20 -21.16 -16.08
CA PHE A 100 -3.56 -21.13 -14.76
C PHE A 100 -2.33 -20.22 -14.68
N ILE A 101 -1.91 -19.66 -15.81
CA ILE A 101 -0.61 -18.98 -15.98
C ILE A 101 -0.72 -17.46 -15.73
N PHE A 102 -1.77 -17.02 -15.04
CA PHE A 102 -1.93 -15.61 -14.68
C PHE A 102 -1.82 -15.38 -13.16
N ILE A 103 -1.91 -16.42 -12.35
CA ILE A 103 -2.27 -16.29 -10.92
C ILE A 103 -1.05 -16.38 -9.98
N LYS A 104 0.17 -16.59 -10.50
CA LYS A 104 1.32 -16.91 -9.64
C LYS A 104 2.51 -15.96 -9.79
N ARG A 105 2.35 -14.88 -10.56
CA ARG A 105 3.37 -13.90 -10.95
C ARG A 105 4.01 -13.10 -9.81
N VAL A 106 3.41 -13.08 -8.61
CA VAL A 106 3.76 -12.15 -7.53
C VAL A 106 4.59 -12.77 -6.39
N LEU A 107 4.73 -14.10 -6.33
CA LEU A 107 5.07 -14.75 -5.05
C LEU A 107 6.53 -15.20 -4.84
N LYS A 108 7.55 -14.66 -5.54
CA LYS A 108 8.89 -15.24 -5.36
C LYS A 108 10.17 -14.42 -5.54
N ASN A 109 10.16 -13.21 -6.11
CA ASN A 109 11.42 -12.55 -6.51
C ASN A 109 12.05 -11.66 -5.44
N MET A 110 11.91 -12.05 -4.18
CA MET A 110 12.51 -11.38 -3.03
C MET A 110 13.03 -12.47 -2.09
N MET A 111 14.29 -12.84 -2.12
CA MET A 111 15.33 -12.19 -1.34
C MET A 111 16.58 -13.06 -1.45
N GLU A 112 17.76 -12.44 -1.59
CA GLU A 112 19.03 -12.70 -0.86
C GLU A 112 20.15 -11.95 -1.60
N LYS A 113 21.05 -11.14 -1.01
CA LYS A 113 21.69 -11.16 0.32
C LYS A 113 22.49 -9.87 0.58
N GLN A 114 22.61 -9.43 1.84
CA GLN A 114 23.83 -9.58 2.68
C GLN A 114 23.69 -8.83 4.03
N SER A 115 24.29 -9.22 5.17
CA SER A 115 24.61 -10.55 5.71
C SER A 115 25.05 -10.42 7.19
N ILE A 116 24.83 -11.49 7.96
CA ILE A 116 25.54 -11.92 9.18
C ILE A 116 25.12 -11.34 10.54
N ARG A 117 24.77 -10.05 10.71
CA ARG A 117 24.20 -9.57 12.00
C ARG A 117 22.71 -9.87 12.14
N GLU A 118 21.98 -9.81 11.02
CA GLU A 118 20.56 -10.20 10.89
C GLU A 118 20.30 -11.71 11.09
N ILE A 119 21.33 -12.55 10.95
CA ILE A 119 21.22 -14.02 11.01
C ILE A 119 20.90 -14.49 12.44
N PHE A 120 21.33 -13.74 13.46
CA PHE A 120 21.04 -14.08 14.86
C PHE A 120 19.62 -13.65 15.26
N GLU A 121 19.15 -12.50 14.79
CA GLU A 121 17.78 -12.02 15.04
C GLU A 121 16.72 -12.82 14.26
N ARG A 122 17.04 -13.27 13.04
CA ARG A 122 16.15 -14.12 12.22
C ARG A 122 15.87 -15.50 12.82
N ARG A 123 16.76 -16.02 13.67
CA ARG A 123 16.56 -17.33 14.32
C ARG A 123 15.43 -17.29 15.36
N ILE A 124 15.08 -16.10 15.84
CA ILE A 124 13.93 -15.87 16.75
C ILE A 124 12.63 -15.65 15.94
N ARG A 125 12.69 -14.98 14.78
CA ARG A 125 11.49 -14.68 13.94
C ARG A 125 10.87 -15.89 13.24
N ARG A 126 11.64 -16.93 12.92
CA ARG A 126 11.15 -18.09 12.12
C ARG A 126 10.16 -19.04 12.82
N LYS A 127 9.83 -18.83 14.10
CA LYS A 127 8.74 -19.58 14.76
C LYS A 127 7.35 -18.94 14.58
N ASN A 128 7.24 -17.73 13.99
CA ASN A 128 6.09 -16.87 14.20
C ASN A 128 5.31 -16.41 12.95
N ILE A 129 5.34 -17.07 11.79
CA ILE A 129 4.42 -16.66 10.68
C ILE A 129 3.14 -17.48 10.80
N LEU A 130 2.06 -16.83 11.21
CA LEU A 130 0.75 -17.43 11.38
C LEU A 130 -0.01 -17.33 10.05
N ASP A 131 -0.55 -18.46 9.55
CA ASP A 131 -1.29 -18.48 8.28
C ASP A 131 -2.62 -17.72 8.44
N TYR A 132 -3.10 -17.08 7.37
CA TYR A 132 -4.28 -16.20 7.46
C TYR A 132 -5.53 -16.90 8.04
N PRO A 133 -5.92 -18.12 7.62
CA PRO A 133 -7.07 -18.80 8.20
C PRO A 133 -6.91 -19.09 9.69
N GLU A 134 -5.68 -19.32 10.16
CA GLU A 134 -5.38 -19.48 11.59
C GLU A 134 -5.50 -18.13 12.31
N TRP A 135 -5.01 -17.06 11.68
CA TRP A 135 -5.05 -15.71 12.23
C TRP A 135 -6.48 -15.25 12.40
N PHE A 136 -7.29 -15.43 11.36
CA PHE A 136 -8.70 -15.09 11.37
C PHE A 136 -9.47 -15.89 12.42
N LYS A 137 -9.17 -17.19 12.59
CA LYS A 137 -9.79 -17.99 13.67
C LYS A 137 -9.52 -17.46 15.06
N LEU A 138 -8.33 -16.89 15.29
CA LEU A 138 -7.94 -16.38 16.60
C LEU A 138 -8.38 -14.94 16.86
N THR A 139 -8.68 -14.17 15.80
CA THR A 139 -8.99 -12.72 15.89
C THR A 139 -10.45 -12.38 15.62
N LYS A 140 -11.20 -13.25 14.92
CA LYS A 140 -12.64 -13.07 14.75
C LYS A 140 -13.36 -13.08 16.09
N ALA A 141 -14.51 -12.42 16.16
CA ALA A 141 -15.34 -12.39 17.37
C ALA A 141 -15.63 -13.82 17.89
N SER A 142 -15.26 -14.04 19.14
CA SER A 142 -15.52 -15.27 19.86
C SER A 142 -17.01 -15.41 20.18
N LYS A 143 -17.45 -16.65 20.44
CA LYS A 143 -18.85 -16.90 20.85
C LYS A 143 -19.24 -16.11 22.09
N GLU A 144 -18.32 -15.94 23.04
CA GLU A 144 -18.54 -15.18 24.26
C GLU A 144 -18.71 -13.68 23.98
N GLU A 145 -17.90 -13.12 23.08
CA GLU A 145 -18.04 -11.72 22.64
C GLU A 145 -19.37 -11.51 21.93
N LEU A 146 -19.75 -12.39 21.01
CA LEU A 146 -21.04 -12.30 20.31
C LEU A 146 -22.24 -12.36 21.27
N ILE A 147 -22.18 -13.18 22.32
CA ILE A 147 -23.21 -13.21 23.37
C ILE A 147 -23.26 -11.88 24.12
N LYS A 148 -22.10 -11.35 24.56
CA LYS A 148 -22.02 -10.05 25.25
C LYS A 148 -22.54 -8.91 24.37
N GLN A 149 -22.24 -8.93 23.07
CA GLN A 149 -22.74 -7.94 22.12
C GLN A 149 -24.27 -7.97 22.01
N LYS A 150 -24.89 -9.15 21.96
CA LYS A 150 -26.36 -9.31 21.93
C LYS A 150 -27.04 -8.82 23.20
N GLU A 151 -26.37 -8.94 24.35
CA GLU A 151 -26.87 -8.48 25.64
C GLU A 151 -26.68 -6.97 25.85
N TYR A 152 -25.76 -6.35 25.10
CA TYR A 152 -25.43 -4.93 25.22
C TYR A 152 -26.65 -4.06 24.93
N LYS A 153 -26.88 -3.06 25.80
CA LYS A 153 -27.97 -2.11 25.68
C LYS A 153 -27.45 -0.78 25.15
N TRP A 154 -27.77 -0.52 23.89
CA TRP A 154 -27.49 0.75 23.24
C TRP A 154 -28.46 1.84 23.70
N ALA A 155 -28.01 3.08 23.67
CA ALA A 155 -28.88 4.23 23.85
C ALA A 155 -29.96 4.30 22.75
N GLU A 156 -31.07 4.98 23.04
CA GLU A 156 -32.19 5.10 22.11
C GLU A 156 -31.79 5.77 20.80
N ASP A 157 -30.84 6.70 20.83
CA ASP A 157 -30.27 7.44 19.70
C ASP A 157 -29.17 6.66 18.94
N ALA A 158 -28.91 5.39 19.28
CA ALA A 158 -27.97 4.57 18.51
C ALA A 158 -28.50 4.33 17.09
N PRO A 159 -27.61 4.35 16.07
CA PRO A 159 -27.98 4.46 14.66
C PRO A 159 -28.75 3.26 14.10
N LEU A 160 -29.78 3.49 13.31
CA LEU A 160 -30.38 2.46 12.45
C LEU A 160 -29.58 2.35 11.14
N PHE A 161 -29.18 1.12 10.76
CA PHE A 161 -28.53 0.88 9.47
C PHE A 161 -29.51 0.38 8.41
N SER A 162 -29.52 0.99 7.23
CA SER A 162 -30.17 0.46 6.04
C SER A 162 -29.14 -0.17 5.10
N ILE A 163 -29.10 -1.50 5.07
CA ILE A 163 -28.25 -2.25 4.14
C ILE A 163 -28.94 -2.25 2.77
N VAL A 164 -28.33 -1.64 1.76
CA VAL A 164 -28.90 -1.51 0.41
C VAL A 164 -28.23 -2.48 -0.54
N VAL A 165 -29.03 -3.33 -1.19
CA VAL A 165 -28.53 -4.43 -2.01
C VAL A 165 -29.29 -4.48 -3.34
N PRO A 166 -28.64 -4.13 -4.47
CA PRO A 166 -29.20 -4.34 -5.80
C PRO A 166 -29.18 -5.83 -6.17
N LEU A 167 -30.28 -6.34 -6.73
CA LEU A 167 -30.38 -7.71 -7.22
C LEU A 167 -30.54 -7.72 -8.75
N TYR A 168 -29.80 -8.58 -9.43
CA TYR A 168 -29.97 -8.83 -10.86
C TYR A 168 -29.54 -10.25 -11.23
N ARG A 169 -30.50 -11.10 -11.59
CA ARG A 169 -30.29 -12.53 -11.85
C ARG A 169 -29.56 -13.25 -10.72
N THR A 170 -29.78 -12.78 -9.49
CA THR A 170 -29.09 -13.26 -8.29
C THR A 170 -29.43 -14.73 -8.02
N PRO A 171 -28.43 -15.61 -7.84
CA PRO A 171 -28.66 -16.98 -7.41
C PRO A 171 -29.33 -17.06 -6.04
N LYS A 172 -30.38 -17.89 -5.93
CA LYS A 172 -31.15 -18.06 -4.69
C LYS A 172 -30.29 -18.43 -3.47
N GLY A 173 -29.27 -19.27 -3.67
CA GLY A 173 -28.37 -19.70 -2.59
C GLY A 173 -27.55 -18.55 -2.02
N TYR A 174 -26.98 -17.72 -2.89
CA TYR A 174 -26.20 -16.55 -2.48
C TYR A 174 -27.05 -15.53 -1.73
N LEU A 175 -28.24 -15.19 -2.25
CA LEU A 175 -29.14 -14.28 -1.55
C LEU A 175 -29.57 -14.83 -0.18
N LYS A 176 -29.81 -16.14 -0.09
CA LYS A 176 -30.16 -16.80 1.17
C LYS A 176 -29.04 -16.62 2.21
N GLU A 177 -27.80 -16.90 1.82
CA GLU A 177 -26.64 -16.78 2.73
C GLU A 177 -26.38 -15.33 3.14
N LEU A 178 -26.54 -14.37 2.22
CA LEU A 178 -26.49 -12.95 2.56
C LEU A 178 -27.53 -12.60 3.63
N ILE A 179 -28.81 -12.93 3.41
CA ILE A 179 -29.89 -12.62 4.37
C ILE A 179 -29.58 -13.25 5.74
N GLU A 180 -29.16 -14.51 5.76
CA GLU A 180 -28.79 -15.21 7.00
C GLU A 180 -27.60 -14.53 7.72
N SER A 181 -26.64 -13.95 6.98
CA SER A 181 -25.53 -13.17 7.57
C SER A 181 -25.98 -11.84 8.19
N ILE A 182 -27.02 -11.21 7.62
CA ILE A 182 -27.65 -10.00 8.18
C ILE A 182 -28.50 -10.34 9.41
N GLU A 183 -29.28 -11.43 9.37
CA GLU A 183 -30.05 -11.90 10.53
C GLU A 183 -29.15 -12.30 11.70
N ALA A 184 -27.94 -12.77 11.43
CA ALA A 184 -26.96 -13.16 12.43
C ALA A 184 -26.34 -11.98 13.21
N GLN A 185 -26.54 -10.74 12.76
CA GLN A 185 -25.95 -9.54 13.39
C GLN A 185 -26.32 -9.44 14.88
N THR A 186 -25.32 -9.15 15.71
CA THR A 186 -25.51 -8.95 17.16
C THR A 186 -26.13 -7.58 17.48
N TYR A 187 -25.91 -6.60 16.60
CA TYR A 187 -26.64 -5.33 16.60
C TYR A 187 -28.00 -5.49 15.94
N VAL A 188 -29.08 -5.03 16.58
CA VAL A 188 -30.46 -5.35 16.14
C VAL A 188 -31.15 -4.23 15.35
N LYS A 189 -30.65 -2.99 15.41
CA LYS A 189 -31.22 -1.84 14.70
C LYS A 189 -30.69 -1.80 13.27
N TRP A 190 -31.25 -2.65 12.43
CA TRP A 190 -30.97 -2.67 11.00
C TRP A 190 -32.23 -2.95 10.19
N GLU A 191 -32.16 -2.63 8.91
CA GLU A 191 -33.11 -3.05 7.88
C GLU A 191 -32.36 -3.42 6.60
N LEU A 192 -32.89 -4.37 5.85
CA LEU A 192 -32.30 -4.88 4.62
C LEU A 192 -33.20 -4.48 3.45
N CYS A 193 -32.68 -3.66 2.55
CA CYS A 193 -33.40 -3.10 1.40
C CYS A 193 -32.95 -3.79 0.10
N LEU A 194 -33.78 -4.69 -0.41
CA LEU A 194 -33.51 -5.50 -1.61
C LEU A 194 -34.28 -4.99 -2.82
N ALA A 195 -33.58 -4.53 -3.85
CA ALA A 195 -34.20 -4.01 -5.06
C ALA A 195 -33.86 -4.88 -6.27
N ASP A 196 -34.87 -5.54 -6.83
CA ASP A 196 -34.70 -6.61 -7.84
C ASP A 196 -35.03 -6.13 -9.25
N GLY A 197 -33.98 -5.87 -10.03
CA GLY A 197 -34.05 -5.52 -11.45
C GLY A 197 -34.05 -6.73 -12.38
N SER A 198 -34.25 -7.94 -11.85
CA SER A 198 -34.33 -9.17 -12.66
C SER A 198 -35.55 -9.19 -13.58
N PRO A 199 -35.50 -9.91 -14.71
CA PRO A 199 -36.65 -10.05 -15.62
C PRO A 199 -37.79 -10.90 -15.04
N ASP A 200 -37.58 -11.59 -13.93
CA ASP A 200 -38.57 -12.38 -13.22
C ASP A 200 -38.48 -12.14 -11.71
N ASN A 201 -39.57 -12.41 -10.98
CA ASN A 201 -39.68 -12.22 -9.53
C ASN A 201 -39.42 -13.51 -8.74
N LYS A 202 -38.54 -14.41 -9.23
CA LYS A 202 -38.30 -15.73 -8.60
C LYS A 202 -37.78 -15.66 -7.17
N LEU A 203 -37.26 -14.52 -6.74
CA LEU A 203 -36.71 -14.27 -5.40
C LEU A 203 -37.78 -13.81 -4.40
N GLU A 204 -38.92 -13.31 -4.87
CA GLU A 204 -39.97 -12.74 -4.00
C GLU A 204 -40.48 -13.75 -2.95
N MET A 205 -40.74 -14.99 -3.38
CA MET A 205 -41.17 -16.05 -2.46
C MET A 205 -40.10 -16.43 -1.45
N LEU A 206 -38.82 -16.38 -1.82
CA LEU A 206 -37.70 -16.66 -0.91
C LEU A 206 -37.64 -15.56 0.16
N VAL A 207 -37.64 -14.28 -0.25
CA VAL A 207 -37.55 -13.17 0.70
C VAL A 207 -38.75 -13.13 1.65
N LYS A 208 -39.97 -13.34 1.15
CA LYS A 208 -41.19 -13.41 1.99
C LYS A 208 -41.18 -14.55 3.01
N SER A 209 -40.38 -15.60 2.79
CA SER A 209 -40.32 -16.75 3.69
C SER A 209 -39.64 -16.47 5.04
N TYR A 210 -38.86 -15.40 5.14
CA TYR A 210 -38.18 -15.00 6.38
C TYR A 210 -39.11 -14.37 7.42
N GLN A 211 -40.25 -13.79 6.99
CA GLN A 211 -41.25 -13.16 7.88
C GLN A 211 -40.68 -12.09 8.84
N ASP A 212 -39.57 -11.45 8.49
CA ASP A 212 -38.98 -10.33 9.24
C ASP A 212 -39.32 -9.00 8.53
N GLU A 213 -40.05 -8.11 9.22
CA GLU A 213 -40.48 -6.81 8.69
C GLU A 213 -39.31 -5.86 8.38
N ARG A 214 -38.12 -6.12 8.95
CA ARG A 214 -36.88 -5.39 8.64
C ARG A 214 -36.35 -5.69 7.24
N ILE A 215 -36.78 -6.80 6.62
CA ILE A 215 -36.37 -7.19 5.26
C ILE A 215 -37.39 -6.63 4.26
N LYS A 216 -37.01 -5.56 3.57
CA LYS A 216 -37.79 -4.87 2.56
C LYS A 216 -37.40 -5.38 1.17
N TYR A 217 -38.38 -5.74 0.35
CA TYR A 217 -38.17 -6.22 -1.02
C TYR A 217 -39.00 -5.42 -2.02
N ARG A 218 -38.36 -4.99 -3.11
CA ARG A 218 -39.00 -4.32 -4.24
C ARG A 218 -38.61 -4.99 -5.55
N TYR A 219 -39.58 -5.61 -6.20
CA TYR A 219 -39.44 -6.03 -7.59
C TYR A 219 -39.61 -4.81 -8.51
N ILE A 220 -38.57 -4.49 -9.28
CA ILE A 220 -38.56 -3.39 -10.25
C ILE A 220 -39.14 -3.88 -11.57
N GLY A 221 -38.81 -5.10 -11.99
CA GLY A 221 -39.29 -5.73 -13.23
C GLY A 221 -38.58 -5.27 -14.50
N GLU A 222 -37.60 -4.38 -14.39
CA GLU A 222 -36.68 -3.97 -15.46
C GLU A 222 -35.28 -3.74 -14.90
N ASN A 223 -34.25 -3.90 -15.73
CA ASN A 223 -32.87 -3.66 -15.32
C ASN A 223 -32.50 -2.18 -15.50
N LEU A 224 -32.43 -1.43 -14.41
CA LEU A 224 -32.07 0.00 -14.41
C LEU A 224 -30.55 0.23 -14.34
N GLY A 225 -29.74 -0.80 -14.55
CA GLY A 225 -28.30 -0.76 -14.27
C GLY A 225 -28.02 -0.89 -12.78
N ILE A 226 -26.74 -0.97 -12.42
CA ILE A 226 -26.34 -1.18 -11.02
C ILE A 226 -26.68 0.05 -10.18
N SER A 227 -26.38 1.27 -10.65
CA SER A 227 -26.75 2.50 -9.94
C SER A 227 -28.26 2.65 -9.78
N GLY A 228 -29.04 2.39 -10.84
CA GLY A 228 -30.49 2.52 -10.80
C GLY A 228 -31.14 1.53 -9.84
N ASN A 229 -30.71 0.27 -9.85
CA ASN A 229 -31.21 -0.75 -8.91
C ASN A 229 -30.81 -0.41 -7.47
N THR A 230 -29.57 0.04 -7.23
CA THR A 230 -29.13 0.48 -5.88
C THR A 230 -29.95 1.67 -5.40
N ASN A 231 -30.24 2.65 -6.26
CA ASN A 231 -31.09 3.79 -5.91
C ASN A 231 -32.51 3.35 -5.50
N LYS A 232 -33.07 2.30 -6.13
CA LYS A 232 -34.35 1.72 -5.69
C LYS A 232 -34.29 1.05 -4.32
N ALA A 233 -33.13 0.55 -3.90
CA ALA A 233 -32.91 0.08 -2.54
C ALA A 233 -32.77 1.26 -1.56
N VAL A 234 -32.03 2.31 -1.92
CA VAL A 234 -31.91 3.54 -1.13
C VAL A 234 -33.27 4.23 -0.91
N GLU A 235 -34.16 4.24 -1.91
CA GLU A 235 -35.53 4.77 -1.78
C GLU A 235 -36.37 4.07 -0.69
N MET A 236 -36.03 2.83 -0.31
CA MET A 236 -36.71 2.10 0.77
C MET A 236 -36.08 2.34 2.14
N ALA A 237 -34.89 2.94 2.19
CA ALA A 237 -34.09 3.09 3.39
C ALA A 237 -34.68 4.15 4.34
N THR A 238 -34.79 3.80 5.62
CA THR A 238 -35.21 4.69 6.71
C THR A 238 -34.16 4.86 7.81
N GLY A 239 -33.04 4.15 7.72
CA GLY A 239 -31.94 4.21 8.69
C GLY A 239 -31.15 5.50 8.65
N ASP A 240 -30.43 5.78 9.73
CA ASP A 240 -29.53 6.92 9.85
C ASP A 240 -28.29 6.79 8.94
N PHE A 241 -27.91 5.55 8.63
CA PHE A 241 -26.80 5.21 7.75
C PHE A 241 -27.25 4.28 6.61
N ILE A 242 -26.77 4.57 5.39
CA ILE A 242 -26.84 3.68 4.24
C ILE A 242 -25.57 2.83 4.23
N VAL A 243 -25.72 1.50 4.14
CA VAL A 243 -24.62 0.54 4.15
C VAL A 243 -24.62 -0.28 2.87
N LEU A 244 -23.47 -0.35 2.20
CA LEU A 244 -23.30 -1.02 0.92
C LEU A 244 -22.87 -2.47 1.11
N CYS A 245 -23.57 -3.41 0.47
CA CYS A 245 -23.25 -4.83 0.48
C CYS A 245 -23.74 -5.48 -0.82
N ASP A 246 -22.94 -6.39 -1.38
CA ASP A 246 -23.30 -7.11 -2.60
C ASP A 246 -24.12 -8.36 -2.32
N HIS A 247 -24.98 -8.72 -3.28
CA HIS A 247 -26.00 -9.77 -3.13
C HIS A 247 -25.44 -11.19 -2.97
N ASP A 248 -24.13 -11.36 -3.20
CA ASP A 248 -23.40 -12.63 -3.19
C ASP A 248 -22.27 -12.70 -2.15
N ASP A 249 -22.12 -11.66 -1.34
CA ASP A 249 -21.11 -11.59 -0.29
C ASP A 249 -21.70 -11.80 1.11
N LEU A 250 -20.83 -11.84 2.12
CA LEU A 250 -21.21 -12.07 3.52
C LEU A 250 -20.57 -11.03 4.42
N ILE A 251 -21.25 -10.72 5.54
CA ILE A 251 -20.66 -9.93 6.63
C ILE A 251 -20.55 -10.76 7.90
N THR A 252 -19.58 -10.42 8.77
CA THR A 252 -19.41 -11.13 10.04
C THR A 252 -20.52 -10.74 11.03
N PRO A 253 -20.92 -11.63 11.98
CA PRO A 253 -22.02 -11.36 12.92
C PRO A 253 -21.84 -10.12 13.82
N ASP A 254 -20.61 -9.63 13.97
CA ASP A 254 -20.26 -8.45 14.77
C ASP A 254 -20.15 -7.15 13.96
N ALA A 255 -20.30 -7.19 12.63
CA ALA A 255 -20.03 -6.06 11.75
C ALA A 255 -20.76 -4.76 12.13
N LEU A 256 -22.10 -4.82 12.24
CA LEU A 256 -22.90 -3.64 12.59
C LEU A 256 -22.70 -3.19 14.03
N PHE A 257 -22.33 -4.10 14.94
CA PHE A 257 -22.00 -3.76 16.32
C PHE A 257 -20.73 -2.93 16.39
N GLU A 258 -19.69 -3.34 15.66
CA GLU A 258 -18.42 -2.61 15.61
C GLU A 258 -18.58 -1.24 14.93
N PHE A 259 -19.38 -1.15 13.86
CA PHE A 259 -19.74 0.14 13.26
C PHE A 259 -20.47 1.06 14.27
N THR A 260 -21.44 0.52 15.00
CA THR A 260 -22.17 1.27 16.03
C THR A 260 -21.24 1.80 17.11
N LYS A 261 -20.29 0.97 17.57
CA LYS A 261 -19.33 1.34 18.61
C LYS A 261 -18.52 2.56 18.22
N GLU A 262 -17.99 2.61 17.00
CA GLU A 262 -17.23 3.76 16.50
C GLU A 262 -18.12 5.01 16.33
N ILE A 263 -19.31 4.87 15.75
CA ILE A 263 -20.25 5.99 15.53
C ILE A 263 -20.76 6.59 16.86
N VAL A 264 -20.96 5.76 17.88
CA VAL A 264 -21.39 6.23 19.20
C VAL A 264 -20.24 6.87 19.97
N ALA A 265 -19.01 6.34 19.82
CA ALA A 265 -17.82 6.93 20.41
C ALA A 265 -17.49 8.31 19.82
N ASP A 266 -17.81 8.51 18.53
CA ASP A 266 -17.59 9.78 17.84
C ASP A 266 -18.75 10.14 16.89
N LYS A 267 -19.56 11.12 17.31
CA LYS A 267 -20.73 11.59 16.56
C LYS A 267 -20.36 12.43 15.31
N GLU A 268 -19.09 12.73 15.07
CA GLU A 268 -18.60 13.34 13.83
C GLU A 268 -18.39 12.33 12.70
N VAL A 269 -18.42 11.02 13.00
CA VAL A 269 -18.29 9.96 11.98
C VAL A 269 -19.47 10.02 11.02
N ASP A 270 -19.22 10.44 9.79
CA ASP A 270 -20.22 10.53 8.72
C ASP A 270 -20.09 9.40 7.70
N SER A 271 -18.90 8.82 7.58
CA SER A 271 -18.65 7.60 6.83
C SER A 271 -17.84 6.61 7.66
N ILE A 272 -18.00 5.32 7.38
CA ILE A 272 -17.31 4.25 8.09
C ILE A 272 -17.04 3.08 7.14
N TYR A 273 -15.88 2.44 7.25
CA TYR A 273 -15.57 1.23 6.48
C TYR A 273 -14.77 0.21 7.28
N SER A 274 -14.71 -1.03 6.78
CA SER A 274 -13.95 -2.13 7.40
C SER A 274 -12.85 -2.70 6.50
N ASP A 275 -11.98 -3.50 7.11
CA ASP A 275 -11.16 -4.46 6.37
C ASP A 275 -12.04 -5.57 5.76
N GLU A 276 -11.49 -6.25 4.76
CA GLU A 276 -12.16 -7.33 4.01
C GLU A 276 -11.19 -8.48 3.71
N ASP A 277 -11.75 -9.64 3.39
CA ASP A 277 -11.01 -10.76 2.81
C ASP A 277 -11.81 -11.42 1.67
N LYS A 278 -11.30 -12.53 1.16
CA LYS A 278 -12.01 -13.37 0.19
C LYS A 278 -12.44 -14.69 0.80
N ILE A 279 -13.59 -15.19 0.35
CA ILE A 279 -14.12 -16.50 0.71
C ILE A 279 -14.35 -17.37 -0.53
N ASP A 280 -13.99 -18.65 -0.45
CA ASP A 280 -14.24 -19.64 -1.52
C ASP A 280 -15.70 -20.11 -1.48
N GLU A 281 -16.37 -20.11 -2.64
CA GLU A 281 -17.80 -20.46 -2.71
C GLU A 281 -18.12 -21.92 -2.31
N LYS A 282 -17.14 -22.84 -2.34
CA LYS A 282 -17.35 -24.28 -2.09
C LYS A 282 -16.84 -24.70 -0.73
N SER A 283 -15.63 -24.29 -0.37
CA SER A 283 -15.00 -24.69 0.89
C SER A 283 -15.32 -23.77 2.05
N TYR A 284 -15.74 -22.52 1.78
CA TYR A 284 -15.87 -21.45 2.76
C TYR A 284 -14.55 -21.10 3.47
N ASP A 285 -13.42 -21.48 2.87
CA ASP A 285 -12.12 -21.05 3.36
C ASP A 285 -11.92 -19.56 3.06
N VAL A 286 -11.38 -18.85 4.05
CA VAL A 286 -11.03 -17.44 3.92
C VAL A 286 -9.56 -17.27 3.50
N PHE A 287 -9.27 -16.30 2.64
CA PHE A 287 -7.94 -16.05 2.11
C PHE A 287 -7.77 -14.60 1.62
N ASP A 288 -6.53 -14.21 1.32
CA ASP A 288 -6.19 -12.92 0.69
C ASP A 288 -6.77 -11.69 1.42
N PRO A 289 -6.41 -11.46 2.69
CA PRO A 289 -6.91 -10.32 3.46
C PRO A 289 -6.41 -8.99 2.90
N SER A 290 -7.31 -8.01 2.89
CA SER A 290 -7.02 -6.60 2.64
C SER A 290 -7.13 -5.83 3.95
N PHE A 291 -5.98 -5.66 4.60
CA PHE A 291 -5.78 -4.84 5.79
C PHE A 291 -5.50 -3.40 5.34
N LYS A 292 -6.53 -2.58 5.42
CA LYS A 292 -6.58 -1.21 4.89
C LYS A 292 -5.95 -0.23 5.89
N PRO A 293 -5.34 0.88 5.43
CA PRO A 293 -5.01 1.98 6.33
C PRO A 293 -6.30 2.69 6.78
N ASP A 294 -6.16 3.62 7.73
CA ASP A 294 -7.17 4.65 7.95
C ASP A 294 -7.31 5.55 6.70
N PHE A 295 -8.29 6.46 6.70
CA PHE A 295 -8.67 7.20 5.52
C PHE A 295 -7.47 7.90 4.85
N ASN A 296 -7.22 7.56 3.58
CA ASN A 296 -6.09 7.98 2.78
C ASN A 296 -6.61 8.48 1.44
N ILE A 297 -6.67 9.80 1.28
CA ILE A 297 -7.36 10.41 0.14
C ILE A 297 -6.59 10.19 -1.16
N ASP A 298 -5.25 10.21 -1.12
CA ASP A 298 -4.45 10.02 -2.32
C ASP A 298 -4.35 8.54 -2.74
N MET A 299 -4.46 7.60 -1.79
CA MET A 299 -4.70 6.19 -2.10
C MET A 299 -6.10 6.01 -2.70
N LEU A 300 -7.13 6.68 -2.16
CA LEU A 300 -8.48 6.67 -2.74
C LEU A 300 -8.53 7.33 -4.12
N ARG A 301 -7.61 8.24 -4.48
CA ARG A 301 -7.51 8.77 -5.86
C ARG A 301 -6.75 7.85 -6.81
N SER A 302 -6.07 6.85 -6.26
CA SER A 302 -5.27 5.88 -7.03
C SER A 302 -5.96 4.52 -7.14
N GLN A 303 -6.87 4.18 -6.22
CA GLN A 303 -7.60 2.91 -6.19
C GLN A 303 -8.82 3.03 -5.26
N ASN A 304 -9.95 2.43 -5.64
CA ASN A 304 -11.04 2.19 -4.70
C ASN A 304 -10.63 1.11 -3.68
N TYR A 305 -9.88 1.49 -2.65
CA TYR A 305 -9.42 0.55 -1.62
C TYR A 305 -10.45 0.33 -0.50
N ILE A 306 -11.49 1.18 -0.44
CA ILE A 306 -12.55 1.13 0.57
C ILE A 306 -13.56 0.03 0.25
N CYS A 307 -14.05 -0.03 -0.99
CA CYS A 307 -15.03 -1.04 -1.45
C CYS A 307 -16.19 -1.24 -0.45
N HIS A 308 -16.37 -2.48 0.00
CA HIS A 308 -17.35 -2.91 0.98
C HIS A 308 -16.61 -3.46 2.21
N LEU A 309 -17.16 -3.46 3.42
CA LEU A 309 -18.40 -2.86 3.87
C LEU A 309 -18.20 -1.35 4.07
N TYR A 310 -19.02 -0.53 3.40
CA TYR A 310 -18.99 0.93 3.54
C TYR A 310 -20.34 1.45 4.03
N GLY A 311 -20.33 2.27 5.07
CA GLY A 311 -21.49 2.96 5.62
C GLY A 311 -21.35 4.47 5.52
N VAL A 312 -22.44 5.18 5.22
CA VAL A 312 -22.48 6.64 5.16
C VAL A 312 -23.78 7.18 5.74
N ARG A 313 -23.73 8.33 6.42
CA ARG A 313 -24.94 9.00 6.91
C ARG A 313 -25.89 9.27 5.76
N ARG A 314 -27.16 8.88 5.94
CA ARG A 314 -28.22 9.08 4.94
C ARG A 314 -28.39 10.56 4.59
N GLU A 315 -28.20 11.47 5.55
CA GLU A 315 -28.24 12.92 5.30
C GLU A 315 -27.24 13.39 4.23
N LEU A 316 -26.06 12.77 4.13
CA LEU A 316 -25.10 13.08 3.06
C LEU A 316 -25.62 12.60 1.71
N VAL A 317 -26.21 11.41 1.66
CA VAL A 317 -26.80 10.83 0.44
C VAL A 317 -27.96 11.70 -0.06
N GLU A 318 -28.81 12.19 0.84
CA GLU A 318 -29.92 13.08 0.52
C GLU A 318 -29.45 14.44 -0.01
N LYS A 319 -28.36 14.96 0.55
CA LYS A 319 -27.83 16.28 0.19
C LYS A 319 -26.98 16.27 -1.07
N TYR A 320 -26.15 15.25 -1.26
CA TYR A 320 -25.12 15.20 -2.32
C TYR A 320 -25.41 14.14 -3.39
N GLY A 321 -26.57 13.50 -3.31
CA GLY A 321 -27.11 12.63 -4.35
C GLY A 321 -26.76 11.15 -4.18
N MET A 322 -27.62 10.31 -4.73
CA MET A 322 -27.48 8.85 -4.75
C MET A 322 -26.45 8.38 -5.81
N PHE A 323 -26.52 7.12 -6.26
CA PHE A 323 -25.61 6.57 -7.26
C PHE A 323 -25.85 7.15 -8.65
N ASN A 324 -24.78 7.45 -9.38
CA ASN A 324 -24.83 8.00 -10.74
C ASN A 324 -24.47 6.94 -11.79
N SER A 325 -25.42 6.64 -12.69
CA SER A 325 -25.28 5.64 -13.74
C SER A 325 -24.21 5.96 -14.80
N GLU A 326 -23.71 7.20 -14.88
CA GLU A 326 -22.56 7.55 -15.74
C GLU A 326 -21.27 6.79 -15.35
N TYR A 327 -21.23 6.30 -14.12
CA TYR A 327 -20.12 5.55 -13.55
C TYR A 327 -20.45 4.06 -13.33
N ASP A 328 -21.51 3.51 -13.93
CA ASP A 328 -21.83 2.08 -13.81
C ASP A 328 -20.59 1.19 -14.13
N GLY A 329 -20.28 0.30 -13.20
CA GLY A 329 -19.03 -0.48 -13.14
C GLY A 329 -18.03 0.01 -12.08
N ALA A 330 -18.09 1.29 -11.71
CA ALA A 330 -17.33 1.95 -10.65
C ALA A 330 -18.21 2.98 -9.89
N GLN A 331 -19.52 2.72 -9.82
CA GLN A 331 -20.51 3.62 -9.23
C GLN A 331 -20.32 3.79 -7.73
N ASP A 332 -19.85 2.75 -7.06
CA ASP A 332 -19.42 2.76 -5.67
C ASP A 332 -18.21 3.67 -5.47
N TYR A 333 -17.26 3.67 -6.41
CA TYR A 333 -16.09 4.52 -6.35
C TYR A 333 -16.44 6.01 -6.47
N ASP A 334 -17.27 6.40 -7.45
CA ASP A 334 -17.82 7.76 -7.53
C ASP A 334 -18.58 8.15 -6.26
N PHE A 335 -19.43 7.25 -5.77
CA PHE A 335 -20.22 7.49 -4.58
C PHE A 335 -19.34 7.71 -3.34
N ILE A 336 -18.36 6.85 -3.09
CA ILE A 336 -17.42 6.97 -1.97
C ILE A 336 -16.60 8.25 -2.09
N LEU A 337 -16.12 8.60 -3.29
CA LEU A 337 -15.43 9.87 -3.53
C LEU A 337 -16.33 11.05 -3.14
N ARG A 338 -17.55 11.15 -3.69
CA ARG A 338 -18.49 12.24 -3.37
C ARG A 338 -18.87 12.32 -1.89
N MET A 339 -19.09 11.18 -1.25
CA MET A 339 -19.40 11.16 0.18
C MET A 339 -18.19 11.61 1.01
N SER A 340 -16.98 11.17 0.64
CA SER A 340 -15.75 11.55 1.33
C SER A 340 -15.44 13.05 1.28
N GLU A 341 -15.86 13.73 0.20
CA GLU A 341 -15.73 15.18 0.02
C GLU A 341 -16.49 15.98 1.10
N HIS A 342 -17.46 15.36 1.76
CA HIS A 342 -18.42 16.05 2.64
C HIS A 342 -18.54 15.43 4.02
N SER A 343 -17.90 14.30 4.27
CA SER A 343 -17.84 13.68 5.60
C SER A 343 -16.96 14.50 6.54
N ARG A 344 -17.49 14.85 7.72
CA ARG A 344 -16.70 15.48 8.78
C ARG A 344 -15.58 14.56 9.27
N LYS A 345 -15.91 13.28 9.41
CA LYS A 345 -14.95 12.22 9.72
C LYS A 345 -15.31 10.93 9.01
N ILE A 346 -14.28 10.22 8.55
CA ILE A 346 -14.38 8.89 7.96
C ILE A 346 -13.65 7.94 8.90
N ALA A 347 -14.39 7.01 9.51
CA ALA A 347 -13.85 6.03 10.43
C ALA A 347 -13.46 4.74 9.71
N HIS A 348 -12.40 4.11 10.19
CA HIS A 348 -11.97 2.80 9.74
C HIS A 348 -12.05 1.82 10.91
N VAL A 349 -12.73 0.70 10.71
CA VAL A 349 -12.75 -0.43 11.63
C VAL A 349 -11.79 -1.49 11.12
N ALA A 350 -10.58 -1.52 11.70
CA ALA A 350 -9.51 -2.46 11.34
C ALA A 350 -9.80 -3.90 11.80
N LYS A 351 -10.92 -4.46 11.34
CA LYS A 351 -11.42 -5.82 11.53
C LYS A 351 -11.95 -6.32 10.20
N ILE A 352 -11.74 -7.61 9.93
CA ILE A 352 -12.34 -8.30 8.79
C ILE A 352 -13.84 -8.47 9.08
N LEU A 353 -14.66 -7.58 8.51
CA LEU A 353 -16.12 -7.57 8.70
C LEU A 353 -16.88 -7.90 7.41
N TYR A 354 -16.17 -8.01 6.29
CA TYR A 354 -16.71 -8.31 4.97
C TYR A 354 -15.94 -9.46 4.32
N HIS A 355 -16.67 -10.42 3.74
CA HIS A 355 -16.14 -11.57 3.03
C HIS A 355 -16.58 -11.49 1.56
N TRP A 356 -15.63 -11.20 0.66
CA TRP A 356 -15.88 -11.17 -0.77
C TRP A 356 -15.86 -12.59 -1.35
N ARG A 357 -17.01 -13.08 -1.82
CA ARG A 357 -17.13 -14.39 -2.43
C ARG A 357 -16.45 -14.46 -3.80
N THR A 358 -15.67 -15.51 -3.98
CA THR A 358 -15.01 -15.82 -5.27
C THR A 358 -15.76 -16.91 -6.03
N HIS A 359 -16.28 -16.58 -7.22
CA HIS A 359 -17.01 -17.49 -8.11
C HIS A 359 -16.87 -17.06 -9.59
N GLN A 360 -17.19 -17.93 -10.56
CA GLN A 360 -16.93 -17.72 -12.01
C GLN A 360 -17.53 -16.43 -12.61
N GLY A 361 -18.55 -15.84 -11.98
CA GLY A 361 -19.18 -14.57 -12.40
C GLY A 361 -18.61 -13.32 -11.73
N SER A 362 -17.75 -13.47 -10.72
CA SER A 362 -17.17 -12.38 -9.95
C SER A 362 -16.22 -11.54 -10.79
N THR A 363 -16.23 -10.22 -10.57
CA THR A 363 -15.25 -9.28 -11.13
C THR A 363 -13.81 -9.72 -10.85
N ALA A 364 -13.58 -10.39 -9.71
CA ALA A 364 -12.27 -10.89 -9.30
C ALA A 364 -11.64 -11.90 -10.28
N LEU A 365 -12.44 -12.59 -11.12
CA LEU A 365 -11.94 -13.63 -12.04
C LEU A 365 -11.86 -13.20 -13.52
N ASN A 366 -12.41 -12.04 -13.92
CA ASN A 366 -12.39 -11.63 -15.33
C ASN A 366 -12.23 -10.10 -15.58
N PRO A 367 -11.11 -9.48 -15.14
CA PRO A 367 -10.81 -8.05 -15.33
C PRO A 367 -10.90 -7.55 -16.78
N GLU A 368 -10.31 -8.28 -17.73
CA GLU A 368 -10.20 -7.87 -19.14
C GLU A 368 -11.56 -7.70 -19.83
N SER A 369 -12.59 -8.41 -19.37
CA SER A 369 -13.95 -8.32 -19.91
C SER A 369 -14.73 -7.09 -19.44
N LYS A 370 -14.19 -6.33 -18.47
CA LYS A 370 -14.85 -5.20 -17.80
C LYS A 370 -14.06 -3.89 -17.91
N MET A 371 -13.35 -3.66 -19.03
CA MET A 371 -12.60 -2.40 -19.24
C MET A 371 -13.44 -1.13 -19.03
N TYR A 372 -14.74 -1.18 -19.35
CA TYR A 372 -15.66 -0.07 -19.10
C TYR A 372 -15.71 0.39 -17.63
N ALA A 373 -15.51 -0.54 -16.68
CA ALA A 373 -15.49 -0.25 -15.24
C ALA A 373 -14.23 0.53 -14.84
N TYR A 374 -13.08 0.19 -15.44
CA TYR A 374 -11.85 0.95 -15.22
C TYR A 374 -11.93 2.35 -15.85
N ASP A 375 -12.49 2.45 -17.05
CA ASP A 375 -12.75 3.76 -17.67
C ASP A 375 -13.73 4.59 -16.82
N ALA A 376 -14.75 3.95 -16.22
CA ALA A 376 -15.67 4.62 -15.30
C ALA A 376 -14.97 5.11 -14.03
N GLY A 377 -14.07 4.31 -13.45
CA GLY A 377 -13.28 4.73 -12.29
C GLY A 377 -12.34 5.89 -12.60
N ALA A 378 -11.68 5.89 -13.75
CA ALA A 378 -10.86 7.02 -14.20
C ALA A 378 -11.69 8.31 -14.35
N ARG A 379 -12.91 8.20 -14.90
CA ARG A 379 -13.85 9.34 -14.98
C ARG A 379 -14.33 9.81 -13.60
N ALA A 380 -14.56 8.89 -12.66
CA ALA A 380 -14.96 9.21 -11.29
C ALA A 380 -13.87 10.02 -10.56
N ILE A 381 -12.61 9.60 -10.69
CA ILE A 381 -11.45 10.35 -10.16
C ILE A 381 -11.34 11.73 -10.81
N GLY A 382 -11.46 11.81 -12.13
CA GLY A 382 -11.42 13.10 -12.84
C GLY A 382 -12.53 14.05 -12.38
N ALA A 383 -13.74 13.53 -12.19
CA ALA A 383 -14.86 14.30 -11.66
C ALA A 383 -14.65 14.74 -10.21
N HIS A 384 -14.03 13.89 -9.39
CA HIS A 384 -13.62 14.24 -8.02
C HIS A 384 -12.62 15.41 -8.02
N TYR A 385 -11.52 15.32 -8.78
CA TYR A 385 -10.55 16.43 -8.90
C TYR A 385 -11.23 17.74 -9.31
N ALA A 386 -12.13 17.70 -10.29
CA ALA A 386 -12.85 18.88 -10.75
C ALA A 386 -13.73 19.53 -9.67
N ARG A 387 -14.21 18.76 -8.67
CA ARG A 387 -15.00 19.27 -7.54
C ARG A 387 -14.14 19.83 -6.42
N VAL A 388 -13.07 19.13 -6.02
CA VAL A 388 -12.29 19.48 -4.81
C VAL A 388 -11.02 20.28 -5.07
N LEU A 389 -10.46 20.20 -6.27
CA LEU A 389 -9.20 20.81 -6.65
C LEU A 389 -9.30 21.42 -8.06
N PRO A 390 -10.30 22.30 -8.33
CA PRO A 390 -10.57 22.84 -9.67
C PRO A 390 -9.40 23.66 -10.25
N GLU A 391 -8.50 24.15 -9.41
CA GLU A 391 -7.28 24.85 -9.81
C GLU A 391 -6.19 23.92 -10.36
N ILE A 392 -6.25 22.62 -10.02
CA ILE A 392 -5.29 21.62 -10.44
C ILE A 392 -5.68 21.07 -11.80
N GLN A 393 -4.83 21.31 -12.79
CA GLN A 393 -5.09 20.82 -14.14
C GLN A 393 -4.63 19.38 -14.29
N ILE A 394 -5.58 18.49 -14.55
CA ILE A 394 -5.32 17.10 -14.88
C ILE A 394 -5.24 16.97 -16.40
N GLU A 395 -4.15 16.42 -16.91
CA GLU A 395 -4.01 16.10 -18.33
C GLU A 395 -4.86 14.87 -18.68
N ARG A 396 -4.71 13.81 -17.88
CA ARG A 396 -5.46 12.56 -18.00
C ARG A 396 -5.36 11.72 -16.73
N ILE A 397 -6.35 10.85 -16.54
CA ILE A 397 -6.30 9.74 -15.58
C ILE A 397 -6.16 8.46 -16.39
N GLU A 398 -5.05 7.76 -16.24
CA GLU A 398 -4.75 6.53 -16.98
C GLU A 398 -4.66 5.32 -16.06
N ASN A 399 -4.66 4.10 -16.63
CA ASN A 399 -4.45 2.89 -15.83
C ASN A 399 -3.03 2.90 -15.26
N GLY A 400 -2.92 2.58 -13.97
CA GLY A 400 -1.66 2.46 -13.27
C GLY A 400 -0.95 1.13 -13.55
N TYR A 401 -0.14 0.68 -12.59
CA TYR A 401 0.69 -0.53 -12.73
C TYR A 401 -0.13 -1.80 -13.01
N THR A 402 -1.33 -1.91 -12.45
CA THR A 402 -2.32 -2.96 -12.76
C THR A 402 -3.71 -2.36 -12.95
N LEU A 403 -4.61 -3.09 -13.63
CA LEU A 403 -6.02 -2.70 -13.76
C LEU A 403 -6.67 -2.49 -12.38
N GLY A 404 -7.46 -1.43 -12.25
CA GLY A 404 -8.06 -0.99 -10.98
C GLY A 404 -7.18 -0.06 -10.15
N MET A 405 -5.91 0.13 -10.54
CA MET A 405 -5.07 1.23 -10.10
C MET A 405 -5.06 2.32 -11.16
N TYR A 406 -4.91 3.57 -10.73
CA TYR A 406 -4.96 4.75 -11.59
C TYR A 406 -3.73 5.62 -11.38
N HIS A 407 -3.23 6.18 -12.48
CA HIS A 407 -2.18 7.19 -12.49
C HIS A 407 -2.78 8.52 -12.93
N THR A 408 -2.61 9.54 -12.09
CA THR A 408 -3.01 10.91 -12.40
C THR A 408 -1.84 11.63 -13.04
N VAL A 409 -1.99 12.06 -14.29
CA VAL A 409 -0.97 12.85 -15.00
C VAL A 409 -1.40 14.31 -15.00
N PHE A 410 -0.54 15.17 -14.45
CA PHE A 410 -0.82 16.59 -14.26
C PHE A 410 -0.38 17.43 -15.46
N LYS A 411 -1.11 18.52 -15.71
CA LYS A 411 -0.77 19.53 -16.69
C LYS A 411 -0.28 20.79 -15.99
N PHE A 412 0.80 21.38 -16.51
CA PHE A 412 1.39 22.61 -15.98
C PHE A 412 1.32 23.72 -17.04
N ASN A 413 0.90 24.91 -16.61
CA ASN A 413 1.01 26.14 -17.42
C ASN A 413 2.23 26.97 -17.02
N GLU A 414 2.67 26.81 -15.77
CA GLU A 414 3.80 27.50 -15.19
C GLU A 414 4.72 26.47 -14.52
N TYR A 415 6.01 26.78 -14.52
CA TYR A 415 7.05 25.95 -13.93
C TYR A 415 7.76 26.77 -12.86
N PRO A 416 7.22 26.85 -11.62
CA PRO A 416 7.88 27.58 -10.54
C PRO A 416 9.30 27.06 -10.30
N LEU A 417 10.16 27.95 -9.80
CA LEU A 417 11.55 27.62 -9.54
C LEU A 417 11.64 26.62 -8.38
N ILE A 418 12.31 25.49 -8.63
CA ILE A 418 12.69 24.52 -7.60
C ILE A 418 14.18 24.74 -7.28
N SER A 419 14.49 25.00 -6.01
CA SER A 419 15.87 24.99 -5.51
C SER A 419 16.23 23.59 -5.02
N VAL A 420 17.14 22.93 -5.72
CA VAL A 420 17.69 21.63 -5.36
C VAL A 420 18.83 21.83 -4.36
N ILE A 421 18.65 21.38 -3.12
CA ILE A 421 19.60 21.55 -2.03
C ILE A 421 20.37 20.24 -1.83
N ILE A 422 21.69 20.28 -2.04
CA ILE A 422 22.54 19.07 -2.06
C ILE A 422 23.74 19.24 -1.13
N PRO A 423 23.75 18.63 0.06
CA PRO A 423 24.96 18.48 0.87
C PRO A 423 26.01 17.63 0.14
N ASN A 424 27.26 18.08 0.07
CA ASN A 424 28.34 17.29 -0.55
C ASN A 424 29.68 17.41 0.18
N LYS A 425 30.35 16.26 0.34
CA LYS A 425 31.74 16.11 0.77
C LYS A 425 32.45 15.07 -0.09
N ASP A 426 33.53 15.43 -0.78
CA ASP A 426 34.47 14.57 -1.56
C ASP A 426 33.90 13.70 -2.71
N HIS A 427 32.61 13.35 -2.67
CA HIS A 427 31.88 12.47 -3.60
C HIS A 427 31.54 13.15 -4.94
N THR A 428 32.59 13.59 -5.63
CA THR A 428 32.51 14.35 -6.88
C THR A 428 31.74 13.62 -7.99
N ASP A 429 32.03 12.33 -8.20
CA ASP A 429 31.41 11.57 -9.29
C ASP A 429 29.91 11.32 -9.04
N ASP A 430 29.55 11.03 -7.78
CA ASP A 430 28.15 10.89 -7.36
C ASP A 430 27.39 12.22 -7.53
N LEU A 431 27.98 13.33 -7.08
CA LEU A 431 27.40 14.67 -7.20
C LEU A 431 27.19 15.09 -8.66
N ASP A 432 28.17 14.86 -9.53
CA ASP A 432 28.06 15.15 -10.97
C ASP A 432 26.92 14.33 -11.60
N LYS A 433 26.83 13.05 -11.25
CA LYS A 433 25.73 12.19 -11.70
C LYS A 433 24.37 12.70 -11.25
N ALA A 434 24.24 13.10 -9.98
CA ALA A 434 22.99 13.60 -9.42
C ALA A 434 22.52 14.88 -10.14
N ILE A 435 23.40 15.89 -10.25
CA ILE A 435 23.08 17.17 -10.91
C ILE A 435 22.77 16.97 -12.39
N ARG A 436 23.64 16.28 -13.12
CA ARG A 436 23.48 16.08 -14.57
C ARG A 436 22.24 15.25 -14.90
N SER A 437 21.90 14.25 -14.08
CA SER A 437 20.70 13.45 -14.33
C SER A 437 19.43 14.31 -14.34
N LEU A 438 19.35 15.34 -13.49
CA LEU A 438 18.24 16.30 -13.49
C LEU A 438 18.32 17.31 -14.66
N ILE A 439 19.51 17.84 -14.97
CA ILE A 439 19.68 18.85 -16.04
C ILE A 439 19.51 18.23 -17.44
N GLU A 440 20.12 17.07 -17.68
CA GLU A 440 20.27 16.48 -19.01
C GLU A 440 19.14 15.51 -19.36
N LYS A 441 18.52 14.85 -18.36
CA LYS A 441 17.43 13.88 -18.57
C LYS A 441 16.07 14.38 -18.08
N GLY A 442 16.04 15.23 -17.06
CA GLY A 442 14.80 15.70 -16.43
C GLY A 442 13.99 16.64 -17.34
N THR A 443 12.68 16.69 -17.12
CA THR A 443 11.77 17.50 -17.93
C THR A 443 11.26 18.76 -17.24
N TRP A 444 11.58 18.98 -15.96
CA TRP A 444 11.26 20.23 -15.27
C TRP A 444 12.29 21.31 -15.62
N PRO A 445 11.90 22.42 -16.27
CA PRO A 445 12.86 23.33 -16.88
C PRO A 445 13.45 24.36 -15.91
N ASN A 446 12.79 24.63 -14.78
CA ASN A 446 13.12 25.75 -13.91
C ASN A 446 13.76 25.26 -12.58
N LEU A 447 15.06 25.00 -12.63
CA LEU A 447 15.85 24.49 -11.52
C LEU A 447 17.02 25.43 -11.18
N GLU A 448 17.34 25.55 -9.91
CA GLU A 448 18.66 25.97 -9.44
C GLU A 448 19.22 24.92 -8.48
N PHE A 449 20.54 24.81 -8.39
CA PHE A 449 21.22 23.85 -7.54
C PHE A 449 22.07 24.59 -6.51
N ILE A 450 21.81 24.35 -5.24
CA ILE A 450 22.59 24.85 -4.11
C ILE A 450 23.36 23.67 -3.53
N VAL A 451 24.62 23.52 -3.97
CA VAL A 451 25.54 22.52 -3.43
C VAL A 451 26.13 23.07 -2.15
N VAL A 452 25.85 22.42 -1.03
CA VAL A 452 26.35 22.82 0.29
C VAL A 452 27.60 22.00 0.62
N GLU A 453 28.74 22.62 0.38
CA GLU A 453 30.06 22.06 0.67
C GLU A 453 30.29 22.03 2.19
N ASN A 454 30.62 20.85 2.72
CA ASN A 454 30.71 20.60 4.17
C ASN A 454 31.95 19.77 4.61
N ASN A 455 33.14 20.33 4.37
CA ASN A 455 34.45 19.82 4.84
C ASN A 455 35.07 18.71 3.97
N SER A 456 35.02 18.88 2.65
CA SER A 456 35.79 18.16 1.64
C SER A 456 37.29 18.32 1.88
N THR A 457 38.03 17.27 1.54
CA THR A 457 39.48 17.18 1.74
C THR A 457 40.23 16.87 0.45
N GLU A 458 39.54 16.43 -0.59
CA GLU A 458 40.13 16.04 -1.86
C GLU A 458 40.22 17.23 -2.84
N GLU A 459 41.40 17.41 -3.44
CA GLU A 459 41.67 18.48 -4.44
C GLU A 459 40.70 18.41 -5.62
N LYS A 460 40.39 17.19 -6.08
CA LYS A 460 39.46 16.93 -7.19
C LYS A 460 38.08 17.58 -6.98
N THR A 461 37.62 17.64 -5.73
CA THR A 461 36.31 18.20 -5.36
C THR A 461 36.29 19.70 -5.54
N TRP A 462 37.35 20.39 -5.11
CA TRP A 462 37.48 21.84 -5.25
C TRP A 462 37.65 22.26 -6.71
N GLU A 463 38.36 21.47 -7.51
CA GLU A 463 38.44 21.66 -8.97
C GLU A 463 37.08 21.47 -9.64
N TYR A 464 36.35 20.42 -9.24
CA TYR A 464 35.03 20.11 -9.76
C TYR A 464 34.01 21.21 -9.47
N TYR A 465 33.97 21.76 -8.26
CA TYR A 465 33.08 22.88 -7.93
C TYR A 465 33.26 24.08 -8.88
N LYS A 466 34.51 24.49 -9.14
CA LYS A 466 34.80 25.56 -10.10
C LYS A 466 34.37 25.20 -11.52
N LYS A 467 34.53 23.92 -11.90
CA LYS A 467 34.13 23.42 -13.22
C LYS A 467 32.61 23.49 -13.38
N ILE A 468 31.84 22.92 -12.45
CA ILE A 468 30.39 22.77 -12.58
C ILE A 468 29.66 24.12 -12.51
N GLU A 469 30.10 25.07 -11.67
CA GLU A 469 29.54 26.43 -11.63
C GLU A 469 29.80 27.20 -12.94
N LYS A 470 30.93 26.94 -13.60
CA LYS A 470 31.24 27.55 -14.91
C LYS A 470 30.45 26.90 -16.04
N GLU A 471 30.21 25.60 -15.96
CA GLU A 471 29.47 24.83 -16.96
C GLU A 471 27.97 25.15 -16.90
N TYR A 472 27.40 25.27 -15.70
CA TYR A 472 25.99 25.51 -15.48
C TYR A 472 25.75 26.73 -14.59
N SER A 473 25.27 27.82 -15.19
CA SER A 473 24.97 29.07 -14.46
C SER A 473 23.89 28.97 -13.37
N GLN A 474 23.12 27.88 -13.38
CA GLN A 474 22.10 27.56 -12.39
C GLN A 474 22.63 26.74 -11.20
N VAL A 475 23.92 26.38 -11.20
CA VAL A 475 24.59 25.69 -10.09
C VAL A 475 25.39 26.70 -9.28
N LYS A 476 25.25 26.63 -7.94
CA LYS A 476 25.98 27.46 -6.99
C LYS A 476 26.49 26.61 -5.84
N VAL A 477 27.76 26.79 -5.50
CA VAL A 477 28.39 26.14 -4.34
C VAL A 477 28.43 27.13 -3.17
N VAL A 478 27.98 26.70 -2.00
CA VAL A 478 28.00 27.47 -0.76
C VAL A 478 28.75 26.69 0.32
N TYR A 479 29.48 27.41 1.17
CA TYR A 479 30.46 26.81 2.09
C TYR A 479 29.92 26.86 3.52
N TYR A 480 29.64 25.69 4.09
CA TYR A 480 29.21 25.55 5.47
C TYR A 480 30.42 25.33 6.39
N ASP A 481 30.61 26.23 7.36
CA ASP A 481 31.64 26.12 8.39
C ASP A 481 31.04 25.54 9.67
N GLY A 482 31.34 24.27 9.95
CA GLY A 482 30.86 23.58 11.14
C GLY A 482 30.99 22.06 11.07
N ILE A 483 30.68 21.40 12.18
CA ILE A 483 30.62 19.93 12.23
C ILE A 483 29.47 19.40 11.37
N PHE A 484 29.65 18.19 10.84
CA PHE A 484 28.61 17.53 10.05
C PHE A 484 27.31 17.37 10.86
N ASN A 485 26.24 17.97 10.35
CA ASN A 485 24.89 17.84 10.85
C ASN A 485 23.97 18.08 9.66
N TYR A 486 23.32 17.02 9.18
CA TYR A 486 22.53 17.03 7.95
C TYR A 486 21.41 18.06 8.00
N ALA A 487 20.71 18.16 9.14
CA ALA A 487 19.66 19.16 9.35
C ALA A 487 20.22 20.61 9.25
N LYS A 488 21.33 20.91 9.94
CA LYS A 488 21.99 22.23 9.88
C LYS A 488 22.44 22.60 8.47
N ILE A 489 23.04 21.64 7.77
CA ILE A 489 23.59 21.85 6.43
C ILE A 489 22.47 22.16 5.44
N ASN A 490 21.36 21.42 5.49
CA ASN A 490 20.19 21.71 4.66
C ASN A 490 19.53 23.05 5.01
N ASN A 491 19.35 23.35 6.31
CA ASN A 491 18.85 24.65 6.76
C ASN A 491 19.75 25.81 6.29
N PHE A 492 21.06 25.62 6.27
CA PHE A 492 22.02 26.59 5.74
C PHE A 492 21.87 26.76 4.23
N GLY A 493 21.77 25.66 3.47
CA GLY A 493 21.54 25.68 2.03
C GLY A 493 20.28 26.46 1.63
N VAL A 494 19.19 26.26 2.36
CA VAL A 494 17.92 26.97 2.14
C VAL A 494 18.07 28.50 2.21
N ARG A 495 18.99 29.03 3.03
CA ARG A 495 19.23 30.49 3.12
C ARG A 495 19.79 31.09 1.83
N HIS A 496 20.31 30.25 0.93
CA HIS A 496 20.84 30.65 -0.37
C HIS A 496 19.90 30.32 -1.54
N ALA A 497 18.78 29.66 -1.27
CA ALA A 497 17.76 29.29 -2.23
C ALA A 497 16.81 30.45 -2.55
N ARG A 498 16.30 30.47 -3.78
CA ARG A 498 15.36 31.48 -4.30
C ARG A 498 14.03 30.88 -4.77
N GLY A 499 13.98 29.56 -4.91
CA GLY A 499 12.82 28.82 -5.38
C GLY A 499 11.62 28.93 -4.45
N GLU A 500 10.44 28.74 -5.04
CA GLU A 500 9.18 28.61 -4.32
C GLU A 500 9.03 27.21 -3.71
N TYR A 501 9.83 26.27 -4.21
CA TYR A 501 9.91 24.89 -3.77
C TYR A 501 11.36 24.51 -3.48
N TYR A 502 11.55 23.72 -2.44
CA TYR A 502 12.83 23.13 -2.08
C TYR A 502 12.79 21.64 -2.38
N LEU A 503 13.75 21.17 -3.16
CA LEU A 503 14.00 19.74 -3.35
C LEU A 503 15.24 19.38 -2.53
N PHE A 504 15.04 18.78 -1.37
CA PHE A 504 16.13 18.18 -0.61
C PHE A 504 16.56 16.90 -1.30
N MET A 505 17.85 16.81 -1.59
CA MET A 505 18.40 15.72 -2.37
C MET A 505 19.78 15.32 -1.85
N ASN A 506 20.01 14.03 -1.67
CA ASN A 506 21.35 13.52 -1.38
C ASN A 506 22.24 13.60 -2.63
N ASN A 507 23.55 13.63 -2.43
CA ASN A 507 24.52 13.70 -3.54
C ASN A 507 24.66 12.38 -4.31
N ASP A 508 24.14 11.26 -3.80
CA ASP A 508 24.27 9.90 -4.34
C ASP A 508 22.95 9.34 -4.90
N VAL A 509 22.15 10.22 -5.52
CA VAL A 509 20.94 9.84 -6.27
C VAL A 509 21.13 10.00 -7.78
N GLU A 510 20.35 9.27 -8.56
CA GLU A 510 20.28 9.43 -10.02
C GLU A 510 18.83 9.35 -10.48
N LEU A 511 18.40 10.32 -11.30
CA LEU A 511 17.07 10.30 -11.94
C LEU A 511 16.92 9.08 -12.87
N ILE A 512 15.84 8.32 -12.66
CA ILE A 512 15.44 7.21 -13.55
C ILE A 512 14.37 7.69 -14.51
N GLU A 513 13.26 8.22 -13.98
CA GLU A 513 12.11 8.63 -14.80
C GLU A 513 12.17 10.13 -15.13
N PRO A 514 12.26 10.53 -16.41
CA PRO A 514 12.43 11.93 -16.82
C PRO A 514 11.42 12.92 -16.23
N ASP A 515 10.17 12.50 -16.09
CA ASP A 515 9.07 13.33 -15.60
C ASP A 515 8.92 13.31 -14.05
N SER A 516 9.87 12.73 -13.31
CA SER A 516 9.75 12.59 -11.84
C SER A 516 9.47 13.90 -11.12
N LEU A 517 10.09 15.01 -11.52
CA LEU A 517 9.82 16.30 -10.89
C LEU A 517 8.45 16.88 -11.26
N LYS A 518 7.94 16.63 -12.48
CA LYS A 518 6.54 16.97 -12.80
C LYS A 518 5.59 16.16 -11.92
N GLU A 519 5.90 14.89 -11.69
CA GLU A 519 5.06 14.02 -10.88
C GLU A 519 5.05 14.44 -9.41
N MET A 520 6.20 14.79 -8.85
CA MET A 520 6.25 15.35 -7.50
C MET A 520 5.55 16.71 -7.42
N MET A 521 5.76 17.59 -8.40
CA MET A 521 5.11 18.91 -8.47
C MET A 521 3.59 18.81 -8.66
N GLY A 522 3.11 17.75 -9.28
CA GLY A 522 1.68 17.48 -9.49
C GLY A 522 0.90 17.48 -8.19
N TYR A 523 1.49 16.84 -7.17
CA TYR A 523 0.97 16.85 -5.80
C TYR A 523 1.46 18.06 -5.01
N GLY A 524 2.72 18.48 -5.17
CA GLY A 524 3.34 19.56 -4.39
C GLY A 524 2.72 20.94 -4.62
N GLN A 525 2.07 21.17 -5.75
CA GLN A 525 1.32 22.41 -6.02
C GLN A 525 0.02 22.53 -5.21
N ARG A 526 -0.50 21.43 -4.66
CA ARG A 526 -1.75 21.45 -3.90
C ARG A 526 -1.56 22.11 -2.54
N ASN A 527 -2.55 22.90 -2.11
CA ASN A 527 -2.49 23.63 -0.85
C ASN A 527 -2.64 22.73 0.40
N ASP A 528 -3.25 21.55 0.27
CA ASP A 528 -3.39 20.56 1.33
C ASP A 528 -2.14 19.68 1.51
N VAL A 529 -1.20 19.71 0.57
CA VAL A 529 0.06 18.97 0.62
C VAL A 529 1.17 19.82 1.23
N GLY A 530 2.00 19.21 2.07
CA GLY A 530 3.15 19.85 2.69
C GLY A 530 4.50 19.35 2.21
N ALA A 531 4.62 18.04 1.95
CA ALA A 531 5.81 17.46 1.34
C ALA A 531 5.43 16.32 0.39
N VAL A 532 6.29 16.08 -0.60
CA VAL A 532 6.15 14.99 -1.57
C VAL A 532 7.44 14.18 -1.63
N GLY A 533 7.34 12.87 -1.48
CA GLY A 533 8.42 11.92 -1.69
C GLY A 533 8.23 11.13 -2.98
N CYS A 534 9.27 10.44 -3.41
CA CYS A 534 9.28 9.61 -4.61
C CYS A 534 9.65 8.16 -4.31
N ARG A 535 9.53 7.29 -5.32
CA ARG A 535 10.09 5.94 -5.24
C ARG A 535 11.60 6.00 -5.36
N LEU A 536 12.31 5.34 -4.45
CA LEU A 536 13.76 5.18 -4.53
C LEU A 536 14.11 3.71 -4.69
N LEU A 537 15.01 3.42 -5.62
CA LEU A 537 15.55 2.09 -5.87
C LEU A 537 17.02 2.00 -5.46
N TYR A 538 17.40 0.85 -4.91
CA TYR A 538 18.79 0.44 -4.79
C TYR A 538 19.44 0.24 -6.17
N GLU A 539 20.76 0.10 -6.20
CA GLU A 539 21.53 -0.18 -7.43
C GLU A 539 21.09 -1.48 -8.13
N ASP A 540 20.58 -2.45 -7.37
CA ASP A 540 20.06 -3.73 -7.89
C ASP A 540 18.59 -3.65 -8.36
N ASN A 541 18.01 -2.45 -8.45
CA ASN A 541 16.61 -2.17 -8.79
C ASN A 541 15.58 -2.70 -7.79
N THR A 542 15.99 -3.10 -6.58
CA THR A 542 15.04 -3.35 -5.50
C THR A 542 14.62 -2.05 -4.82
N LEU A 543 13.42 -2.02 -4.26
CA LEU A 543 12.89 -0.87 -3.54
C LEU A 543 13.76 -0.51 -2.32
N GLN A 544 14.11 0.76 -2.21
CA GLN A 544 14.67 1.35 -1.00
C GLN A 544 13.62 2.13 -0.22
N HIS A 545 12.81 2.93 -0.92
CA HIS A 545 11.82 3.81 -0.30
C HIS A 545 10.53 3.82 -1.10
N ALA A 546 9.42 3.61 -0.38
CA ALA A 546 8.07 3.79 -0.87
C ALA A 546 7.19 4.50 0.19
N GLY A 547 7.77 5.44 0.93
CA GLY A 547 7.21 6.01 2.16
C GLY A 547 7.83 5.42 3.44
N VAL A 548 7.50 6.03 4.59
CA VAL A 548 7.94 5.64 5.94
C VAL A 548 6.74 5.47 6.86
N ILE A 549 6.75 4.40 7.65
CA ILE A 549 5.77 4.13 8.71
C ILE A 549 6.41 4.43 10.07
N VAL A 550 5.74 5.24 10.89
CA VAL A 550 6.15 5.60 12.25
C VAL A 550 5.74 4.52 13.24
N GLY A 551 6.59 4.22 14.21
CA GLY A 551 6.43 3.13 15.17
C GLY A 551 6.88 1.76 14.68
N GLU A 552 7.15 1.61 13.38
CA GLU A 552 7.73 0.38 12.82
C GLU A 552 9.20 0.21 13.24
N ILE A 553 9.57 -1.03 13.61
CA ILE A 553 10.87 -1.39 14.22
C ILE A 553 11.20 -0.49 15.45
N GLY A 554 10.16 0.05 16.09
CA GLY A 554 10.23 0.84 17.31
C GLY A 554 10.28 2.34 17.13
N VAL A 555 10.58 2.86 15.94
CA VAL A 555 10.67 4.31 15.73
C VAL A 555 10.05 4.71 14.40
N ALA A 556 10.66 4.27 13.30
CA ALA A 556 10.20 4.51 11.94
C ALA A 556 11.05 3.68 10.97
N GLU A 557 10.46 3.17 9.90
CA GLU A 557 11.19 2.42 8.86
C GLU A 557 10.61 2.68 7.45
N HIS A 558 11.48 2.58 6.43
CA HIS A 558 11.04 2.65 5.04
C HIS A 558 10.30 1.36 4.67
N ILE A 559 9.12 1.50 4.08
CA ILE A 559 8.34 0.32 3.69
C ILE A 559 8.87 -0.31 2.42
N PHE A 560 8.69 -1.63 2.35
CA PHE A 560 9.00 -2.44 1.18
C PHE A 560 10.49 -2.49 0.77
N LYS A 561 11.41 -2.34 1.72
CA LYS A 561 12.85 -2.47 1.44
C LYS A 561 13.20 -3.83 0.84
N LYS A 562 14.08 -3.78 -0.17
CA LYS A 562 14.59 -4.92 -0.94
C LYS A 562 13.47 -5.68 -1.67
N GLN A 563 12.28 -5.08 -1.79
CA GLN A 563 11.18 -5.67 -2.56
C GLN A 563 11.22 -5.29 -4.04
N ILE A 564 10.47 -6.04 -4.84
CA ILE A 564 10.16 -5.63 -6.21
C ILE A 564 8.84 -4.87 -6.16
N GLU A 565 8.81 -3.71 -6.78
CA GLU A 565 7.73 -2.72 -6.74
C GLU A 565 6.31 -3.30 -6.90
N GLY A 566 6.10 -4.09 -7.96
CA GLY A 566 4.81 -4.70 -8.27
C GLY A 566 4.49 -5.98 -7.49
N MET A 567 5.37 -6.40 -6.60
CA MET A 567 5.22 -7.62 -5.78
C MET A 567 5.05 -7.31 -4.29
N THR A 568 4.90 -6.04 -3.96
CA THR A 568 4.62 -5.55 -2.62
C THR A 568 3.19 -5.87 -2.19
N TYR A 569 2.88 -5.67 -0.91
CA TYR A 569 1.54 -5.91 -0.35
C TYR A 569 0.47 -5.18 -1.18
N HIS A 570 -0.38 -5.93 -1.89
CA HIS A 570 -1.37 -5.41 -2.85
C HIS A 570 -0.81 -4.42 -3.88
N ALA A 571 0.45 -4.59 -4.28
CA ALA A 571 1.20 -3.67 -5.14
C ALA A 571 1.18 -2.21 -4.65
N ARG A 572 1.03 -2.02 -3.33
CA ARG A 572 0.87 -0.71 -2.69
C ARG A 572 2.04 0.25 -2.94
N ALA A 573 3.25 -0.25 -3.22
CA ALA A 573 4.38 0.61 -3.63
C ALA A 573 4.17 1.31 -4.99
N MET A 574 3.17 0.91 -5.77
CA MET A 574 2.81 1.52 -7.05
C MET A 574 1.56 2.41 -6.97
N LEU A 575 1.07 2.69 -5.76
CA LEU A 575 -0.05 3.59 -5.51
C LEU A 575 0.46 4.92 -4.95
N THR A 576 -0.03 6.03 -5.50
CA THR A 576 0.09 7.31 -4.80
C THR A 576 -0.70 7.20 -3.51
N GLN A 577 -0.12 7.66 -2.42
CA GLN A 577 -0.78 7.57 -1.12
C GLN A 577 -0.22 8.59 -0.14
N ASP A 578 -1.03 8.92 0.85
CA ASP A 578 -0.59 9.67 2.02
C ASP A 578 0.25 8.77 2.93
N MET A 579 1.35 9.31 3.46
CA MET A 579 2.27 8.63 4.36
C MET A 579 2.54 9.47 5.60
N SER A 580 3.07 8.86 6.66
CA SER A 580 3.46 9.63 7.84
C SER A 580 4.72 10.44 7.58
N ALA A 581 5.63 9.89 6.78
CA ALA A 581 6.84 10.58 6.36
C ALA A 581 7.37 10.04 5.02
N VAL A 582 8.20 10.85 4.38
CA VAL A 582 9.03 10.52 3.23
C VAL A 582 10.47 10.94 3.52
N THR A 583 11.44 10.40 2.77
CA THR A 583 12.86 10.68 3.05
C THR A 583 13.40 11.89 2.31
N ALA A 584 14.26 12.67 2.97
CA ALA A 584 14.98 13.79 2.37
C ALA A 584 16.08 13.38 1.37
N ALA A 585 16.28 12.08 1.12
CA ALA A 585 17.12 11.65 0.01
C ALA A 585 16.63 12.19 -1.35
N VAL A 586 15.30 12.28 -1.52
CA VAL A 586 14.61 13.09 -2.53
C VAL A 586 13.24 13.50 -1.97
N MET A 587 13.13 14.74 -1.47
CA MET A 587 11.89 15.28 -0.89
C MET A 587 11.62 16.70 -1.40
N LEU A 588 10.44 16.89 -1.98
CA LEU A 588 9.95 18.20 -2.41
C LEU A 588 9.10 18.83 -1.31
N VAL A 589 9.39 20.07 -0.94
CA VAL A 589 8.66 20.83 0.08
C VAL A 589 8.39 22.24 -0.43
N LYS A 590 7.16 22.74 -0.28
CA LYS A 590 6.85 24.14 -0.60
C LYS A 590 7.54 25.07 0.41
N LYS A 591 8.15 26.16 -0.05
CA LYS A 591 8.89 27.11 0.78
C LYS A 591 8.12 27.57 2.01
N GLU A 592 6.88 28.02 1.81
CA GLU A 592 6.01 28.52 2.88
C GLU A 592 5.73 27.46 3.95
N VAL A 593 5.63 26.19 3.55
CA VAL A 593 5.44 25.06 4.47
C VAL A 593 6.71 24.83 5.28
N PHE A 594 7.87 24.79 4.62
CA PHE A 594 9.17 24.61 5.27
C PHE A 594 9.45 25.72 6.30
N GLU A 595 9.18 26.97 5.95
CA GLU A 595 9.33 28.12 6.84
C GLU A 595 8.37 28.07 8.03
N LYS A 596 7.11 27.68 7.79
CA LYS A 596 6.09 27.57 8.85
C LYS A 596 6.44 26.52 9.90
N VAL A 597 7.07 25.41 9.51
CA VAL A 597 7.51 24.35 10.44
C VAL A 597 8.94 24.55 10.97
N GLU A 598 9.52 25.73 10.70
CA GLU A 598 10.86 26.14 11.15
C GLU A 598 11.99 25.20 10.66
N GLY A 599 11.85 24.68 9.43
CA GLY A 599 12.86 23.86 8.76
C GLY A 599 13.17 22.53 9.43
N PHE A 600 14.38 22.00 9.27
CA PHE A 600 14.81 20.78 9.97
C PHE A 600 15.19 21.07 11.42
N ASP A 601 14.79 20.21 12.35
CA ASP A 601 15.23 20.30 13.75
C ASP A 601 16.69 19.82 13.86
N GLU A 602 17.58 20.78 14.14
CA GLU A 602 19.04 20.59 14.14
C GLU A 602 19.56 19.62 15.21
N ARG A 603 18.69 19.18 16.14
CA ARG A 603 19.01 18.14 17.14
C ARG A 603 19.00 16.73 16.53
N PHE A 604 18.28 16.53 15.44
CA PHE A 604 18.36 15.34 14.59
C PHE A 604 19.51 15.50 13.59
N ALA A 605 20.73 15.34 14.08
CA ALA A 605 21.93 15.63 13.31
C ALA A 605 22.11 14.69 12.10
N VAL A 606 21.68 13.44 12.19
CA VAL A 606 21.86 12.44 11.11
C VAL A 606 20.60 11.64 10.84
N ALA A 607 19.96 11.04 11.84
CA ALA A 607 18.77 10.23 11.65
C ALA A 607 17.49 10.99 12.01
N PHE A 608 16.38 10.57 11.40
CA PHE A 608 15.01 11.04 11.67
C PHE A 608 14.70 12.51 11.41
N ASN A 609 15.62 13.30 10.85
CA ASN A 609 15.37 14.72 10.54
C ASN A 609 14.28 14.91 9.47
N ASP A 610 14.26 14.04 8.46
CA ASP A 610 13.27 14.00 7.39
C ASP A 610 11.90 13.55 7.91
N ILE A 611 11.89 12.57 8.82
CA ILE A 611 10.66 12.12 9.48
C ILE A 611 10.14 13.20 10.43
N ASP A 612 11.00 13.86 11.21
CA ASP A 612 10.61 14.93 12.12
C ASP A 612 9.93 16.09 11.40
N ILE A 613 10.50 16.56 10.28
CA ILE A 613 9.87 17.64 9.51
C ILE A 613 8.53 17.20 8.91
N CYS A 614 8.41 15.96 8.41
CA CYS A 614 7.13 15.41 7.96
C CYS A 614 6.09 15.40 9.09
N MET A 615 6.49 15.00 10.29
CA MET A 615 5.60 14.98 11.46
C MET A 615 5.16 16.40 11.86
N LYS A 616 6.06 17.40 11.87
CA LYS A 616 5.70 18.81 12.09
C LYS A 616 4.73 19.34 11.02
N ILE A 617 4.91 18.97 9.76
CA ILE A 617 4.00 19.32 8.67
C ILE A 617 2.60 18.72 8.91
N ARG A 618 2.54 17.47 9.37
CA ARG A 618 1.26 16.81 9.70
C ARG A 618 0.55 17.41 10.91
N GLU A 619 1.27 17.97 11.89
CA GLU A 619 0.65 18.75 12.97
C GLU A 619 -0.12 19.97 12.45
N ASP A 620 0.29 20.53 11.31
CA ASP A 620 -0.44 21.58 10.58
C ASP A 620 -1.56 21.02 9.66
N LYS A 621 -1.91 19.74 9.82
CA LYS A 621 -2.95 19.04 9.04
C LYS A 621 -2.68 18.97 7.54
N LYS A 622 -1.42 19.10 7.12
CA LYS A 622 -1.00 18.92 5.74
C LYS A 622 -0.62 17.47 5.46
N LEU A 623 -0.87 17.04 4.23
CA LEU A 623 -0.55 15.71 3.74
C LEU A 623 0.93 15.60 3.39
N ILE A 624 1.48 14.40 3.61
CA ILE A 624 2.77 13.99 3.07
C ILE A 624 2.46 12.94 2.01
N VAL A 625 2.70 13.27 0.74
CA VAL A 625 2.31 12.41 -0.38
C VAL A 625 3.50 11.63 -0.89
N TYR A 626 3.33 10.33 -1.07
CA TYR A 626 4.27 9.48 -1.80
C TYR A 626 3.82 9.36 -3.27
N ALA A 627 4.67 9.79 -4.20
CA ALA A 627 4.43 9.73 -5.64
C ALA A 627 5.26 8.58 -6.29
N PRO A 628 4.67 7.41 -6.59
CA PRO A 628 5.41 6.22 -7.03
C PRO A 628 5.96 6.30 -8.47
N TYR A 629 5.41 7.20 -9.29
CA TYR A 629 5.81 7.41 -10.67
C TYR A 629 6.99 8.39 -10.80
N ALA A 630 7.30 9.14 -9.73
CA ALA A 630 8.61 9.76 -9.57
C ALA A 630 9.61 8.71 -9.08
N CYS A 631 10.73 8.54 -9.77
CA CYS A 631 11.65 7.44 -9.52
C CYS A 631 13.12 7.82 -9.70
N PHE A 632 13.92 7.47 -8.69
CA PHE A 632 15.36 7.69 -8.66
C PHE A 632 16.06 6.44 -8.14
N HIS A 633 17.31 6.23 -8.56
CA HIS A 633 18.24 5.41 -7.80
C HIS A 633 18.75 6.21 -6.62
N HIS A 634 18.94 5.55 -5.48
CA HIS A 634 19.70 6.09 -4.35
C HIS A 634 20.71 5.03 -3.93
N TYR A 635 21.99 5.35 -4.06
CA TYR A 635 23.07 4.38 -3.87
C TYR A 635 23.45 4.13 -2.41
N GLU A 636 22.74 4.77 -1.49
CA GLU A 636 22.75 4.67 -0.02
C GLU A 636 24.12 4.55 0.65
N SER A 637 24.45 5.57 1.43
CA SER A 637 25.64 5.55 2.31
C SER A 637 26.97 5.36 1.58
N LYS A 638 27.01 5.55 0.24
CA LYS A 638 28.28 5.66 -0.50
C LYS A 638 29.12 6.80 0.06
N SER A 639 28.48 7.91 0.41
CA SER A 639 29.16 9.11 0.94
C SER A 639 29.39 9.15 2.45
N ARG A 640 28.55 8.46 3.24
CA ARG A 640 28.59 8.52 4.71
C ARG A 640 29.24 7.30 5.38
N GLY A 641 29.17 6.12 4.75
CA GLY A 641 29.51 4.84 5.37
C GLY A 641 28.50 4.35 6.42
N ALA A 642 28.76 3.19 7.03
CA ALA A 642 27.85 2.53 7.97
C ALA A 642 27.78 3.20 9.36
N GLU A 643 26.73 2.89 10.12
CA GLU A 643 26.53 3.30 11.53
C GLU A 643 27.16 2.28 12.48
N ASP A 644 28.49 2.16 12.47
CA ASP A 644 29.22 1.06 13.12
C ASP A 644 30.23 1.46 14.21
N THR A 645 30.51 2.76 14.38
CA THR A 645 31.38 3.23 15.48
C THR A 645 30.60 3.46 16.78
N PRO A 646 31.23 3.33 17.97
CA PRO A 646 30.57 3.58 19.25
C PRO A 646 29.92 4.98 19.34
N GLU A 647 30.58 6.02 18.82
CA GLU A 647 30.07 7.39 18.82
C GLU A 647 28.84 7.55 17.94
N LYS A 648 28.84 6.90 16.76
CA LYS A 648 27.72 6.86 15.81
C LYS A 648 26.51 6.14 16.41
N ILE A 649 26.73 4.99 17.02
CA ILE A 649 25.69 4.21 17.72
C ILE A 649 25.11 5.01 18.88
N GLU A 650 25.95 5.65 19.71
CA GLU A 650 25.47 6.45 20.84
C GLU A 650 24.68 7.68 20.34
N ARG A 651 25.13 8.37 19.28
CA ARG A 651 24.36 9.44 18.64
C ARG A 651 23.01 8.94 18.15
N PHE A 652 22.98 7.81 17.43
CA PHE A 652 21.75 7.22 16.91
C PHE A 652 20.77 6.88 18.04
N ASN A 653 21.23 6.28 19.14
CA ASN A 653 20.40 6.01 20.31
C ASN A 653 19.83 7.28 20.94
N ARG A 654 20.61 8.38 20.99
CA ARG A 654 20.10 9.68 21.47
C ARG A 654 19.01 10.23 20.55
N GLU A 655 19.21 10.17 19.23
CA GLU A 655 18.23 10.61 18.24
C GLU A 655 16.95 9.77 18.29
N ILE A 656 17.06 8.45 18.48
CA ILE A 656 15.90 7.56 18.76
C ILE A 656 15.14 8.03 20.01
N GLY A 657 15.87 8.29 21.10
CA GLY A 657 15.26 8.75 22.35
C GLY A 657 14.57 10.10 22.20
N LEU A 658 15.19 11.04 21.48
CA LEU A 658 14.62 12.35 21.16
C LEU A 658 13.34 12.20 20.34
N PHE A 659 13.35 11.36 19.31
CA PHE A 659 12.18 11.09 18.49
C PHE A 659 11.04 10.48 19.32
N ASN A 660 11.35 9.46 20.14
CA ASN A 660 10.38 8.82 21.02
C ASN A 660 9.79 9.78 22.05
N LEU A 661 10.56 10.74 22.56
CA LEU A 661 10.07 11.77 23.49
C LEU A 661 9.20 12.81 22.77
N LYS A 662 9.64 13.28 21.60
CA LYS A 662 8.96 14.34 20.85
C LYS A 662 7.65 13.85 20.25
N TRP A 663 7.63 12.62 19.73
CA TRP A 663 6.50 12.02 19.00
C TRP A 663 5.88 10.83 19.75
N GLU A 664 5.99 10.79 21.08
CA GLU A 664 5.53 9.67 21.93
C GLU A 664 4.08 9.28 21.63
N LYS A 665 3.21 10.29 21.52
CA LYS A 665 1.79 10.09 21.22
C LYS A 665 1.59 9.37 19.89
N ASN A 666 2.22 9.84 18.81
CA ASN A 666 2.08 9.24 17.48
C ASN A 666 2.58 7.79 17.44
N ILE A 667 3.66 7.48 18.15
CA ILE A 667 4.18 6.11 18.26
C ILE A 667 3.23 5.21 19.07
N LEU A 668 2.56 5.76 20.09
CA LEU A 668 1.61 5.04 20.94
C LEU A 668 0.27 4.78 20.23
N ASP A 669 -0.25 5.79 19.55
CA ASP A 669 -1.53 5.72 18.83
C ASP A 669 -1.40 4.82 17.58
N GLY A 670 -0.18 4.67 17.05
CA GLY A 670 0.10 3.91 15.83
C GLY A 670 0.08 4.80 14.59
N ASP A 671 0.63 4.29 13.49
CA ASP A 671 0.63 5.00 12.21
C ASP A 671 -0.72 4.83 11.51
N PRO A 672 -1.46 5.93 11.20
CA PRO A 672 -2.77 5.82 10.55
C PRO A 672 -2.69 5.22 9.14
N TYR A 673 -1.52 5.26 8.50
CA TYR A 673 -1.32 4.68 7.18
C TYR A 673 -0.85 3.22 7.23
N TYR A 674 -0.84 2.61 8.43
CA TYR A 674 -0.48 1.20 8.65
C TYR A 674 -1.55 0.47 9.46
N ASN A 675 -2.02 -0.67 8.95
CA ASN A 675 -3.04 -1.44 9.64
C ASN A 675 -2.45 -2.17 10.86
N GLN A 676 -3.12 -2.06 12.01
CA GLN A 676 -2.69 -2.69 13.27
C GLN A 676 -2.65 -4.23 13.24
N ASN A 677 -3.27 -4.87 12.26
CA ASN A 677 -3.22 -6.32 12.04
C ASN A 677 -1.93 -6.78 11.34
N LEU A 678 -1.09 -5.83 10.92
CA LEU A 678 0.22 -6.08 10.34
C LEU A 678 1.33 -5.98 11.40
N SER A 679 2.40 -6.73 11.16
CA SER A 679 3.60 -6.83 12.01
C SER A 679 4.40 -5.53 11.95
N VAL A 680 4.52 -4.81 13.06
CA VAL A 680 5.41 -3.64 13.15
C VAL A 680 6.86 -4.03 13.39
N LYS A 681 7.18 -5.33 13.37
CA LYS A 681 8.51 -5.83 13.70
C LYS A 681 9.41 -6.04 12.50
N ASP A 682 8.87 -6.14 11.29
CA ASP A 682 9.65 -6.66 10.17
C ASP A 682 9.69 -5.84 8.88
N GLY A 683 8.85 -4.82 8.66
CA GLY A 683 8.94 -4.00 7.45
C GLY A 683 8.33 -4.64 6.20
N PHE A 684 7.76 -5.85 6.30
CA PHE A 684 7.33 -6.64 5.14
C PHE A 684 5.82 -6.80 5.01
N PHE A 685 5.02 -6.07 5.81
CA PHE A 685 3.56 -6.19 5.79
C PHE A 685 3.08 -7.63 6.05
N ASN A 686 3.83 -8.37 6.87
CA ASN A 686 3.39 -9.70 7.30
C ASN A 686 2.22 -9.56 8.27
N ILE A 687 1.35 -10.56 8.27
CA ILE A 687 0.28 -10.68 9.26
C ILE A 687 0.91 -10.76 10.66
N ARG A 688 0.37 -9.97 11.58
CA ARG A 688 0.81 -9.93 12.97
C ARG A 688 0.60 -11.28 13.63
N ASN A 689 1.66 -11.86 14.20
CA ASN A 689 1.51 -13.05 15.03
C ASN A 689 1.07 -12.65 16.44
N ILE A 690 -0.24 -12.76 16.66
CA ILE A 690 -0.91 -12.37 17.89
C ILE A 690 -0.45 -13.11 19.15
N GLU A 691 0.20 -14.27 19.03
CA GLU A 691 0.78 -14.99 20.17
C GLU A 691 2.02 -14.28 20.72
N SER A 692 2.73 -13.53 19.87
CA SER A 692 4.00 -12.87 20.18
C SER A 692 3.98 -11.34 20.05
N GLU A 693 2.95 -10.80 19.42
CA GLU A 693 2.74 -9.39 19.13
C GLU A 693 1.24 -9.14 19.16
N LYS A 694 0.70 -8.73 20.30
CA LYS A 694 -0.75 -8.47 20.38
C LYS A 694 -1.11 -7.24 19.55
N ILE A 695 -2.32 -7.22 19.00
CA ILE A 695 -2.84 -6.04 18.29
C ILE A 695 -2.87 -4.85 19.26
N GLY A 696 -2.42 -3.67 18.79
CA GLY A 696 -2.32 -2.46 19.60
C GLY A 696 -1.17 -2.42 20.61
N GLN A 697 -0.35 -3.47 20.74
CA GLN A 697 0.84 -3.40 21.60
C GLN A 697 1.97 -2.61 20.93
N PRO A 698 2.67 -1.75 21.70
CA PRO A 698 3.82 -1.03 21.19
C PRO A 698 4.99 -1.97 20.91
N TYR A 699 5.86 -1.58 19.99
CA TYR A 699 7.07 -2.34 19.67
C TYR A 699 8.04 -2.45 20.87
N TYR A 700 8.27 -1.35 21.59
CA TYR A 700 9.18 -1.32 22.75
C TYR A 700 8.46 -1.65 24.07
N SER A 701 9.17 -2.38 24.94
CA SER A 701 8.77 -2.52 26.35
C SER A 701 8.88 -1.17 27.08
N LEU A 702 8.18 -1.05 28.22
CA LEU A 702 8.26 0.14 29.07
C LEU A 702 9.71 0.41 29.53
N GLU A 703 10.48 -0.64 29.83
CA GLU A 703 11.88 -0.53 30.22
C GLU A 703 12.76 0.06 29.11
N MET A 704 12.61 -0.44 27.88
CA MET A 704 13.36 0.05 26.73
C MET A 704 12.98 1.51 26.42
N ARG A 705 11.70 1.86 26.55
CA ARG A 705 11.27 3.26 26.43
C ARG A 705 11.93 4.15 27.47
N ASN A 706 11.95 3.75 28.73
CA ASN A 706 12.59 4.54 29.79
C ASN A 706 14.10 4.71 29.53
N PHE A 707 14.79 3.66 29.07
CA PHE A 707 16.20 3.74 28.67
C PHE A 707 16.42 4.76 27.55
N LEU A 708 15.59 4.73 26.50
CA LEU A 708 15.66 5.68 25.39
C LEU A 708 15.37 7.12 25.85
N LYS A 709 14.38 7.30 26.74
CA LYS A 709 14.10 8.61 27.35
C LYS A 709 15.30 9.15 28.11
N ASP A 710 15.96 8.31 28.91
CA ASP A 710 17.15 8.70 29.68
C ASP A 710 18.31 9.11 28.77
N LYS A 711 18.52 8.40 27.65
CA LYS A 711 19.55 8.72 26.67
C LYS A 711 19.36 10.07 25.99
N ALA A 712 18.13 10.57 25.89
CA ALA A 712 17.83 11.82 25.17
C ALA A 712 17.71 13.07 26.06
N LYS A 713 17.78 12.92 27.39
CA LYS A 713 17.61 14.05 28.35
C LYS A 713 18.55 15.22 28.06
N ASP A 714 19.79 14.95 27.69
CA ASP A 714 20.83 15.96 27.46
C ASP A 714 20.67 16.77 26.17
N ILE A 715 19.87 16.28 25.22
CA ILE A 715 19.58 16.96 23.95
C ILE A 715 18.13 17.45 23.87
N TYR A 716 17.19 16.85 24.61
CA TYR A 716 15.79 17.29 24.64
C TYR A 716 15.63 18.66 25.31
N ASP A 717 16.32 18.89 26.43
CA ASP A 717 16.20 20.11 27.25
C ASP A 717 16.95 21.32 26.67
N LYS A 718 17.76 21.12 25.63
CA LYS A 718 18.41 22.21 24.89
C LYS A 718 17.40 22.76 23.87
N LYS A 719 16.62 23.76 24.29
CA LYS A 719 15.79 24.58 23.41
C LYS A 719 16.59 25.70 22.76
#